data_AF-A0AAJ0MT66-F1
#
_entry.id   AF-A0AAJ0MT66-F1
#
_cell.length_a   1.000
_cell.length_b   1.000
_cell.length_c   1.000
_cell.angle_alpha   90.00
_cell.angle_beta   90.00
_cell.angle_gamma   90.00
#
_symmetry.space_group_name_H-M   'P 1'
#
loop_
_entity.id
_entity.type
_entity.pdbx_description
1 polymer ?
#
loop_
_entity_poly.entity_id
_entity_poly.type
_entity_poly.pdbx_seq_one_letter_code
_entity_poly.pdbx_strand_id
1 'polypeptide(L)'
;MDSHEAQGYAHGDQNAQDRNPHASSSQWRHQESRAFAKYEAERAQPQAPSRHHHHPSIAREADARGNVNDLADFLNKSRISPKEADTRPPTEPKFKPVVLGATEAREVLNGEKHVADALAPESVPNDKEVAVGPLINYRRMEGNQWVGSVLVVTRGGGREQSYRPSLFLRKAAMISMRNGNGAANGHSSESRVSESQGICLYSDWRNTFWRFDLHLEMEPYETKWEYWLSDYLVFASNTKPKVNAFFVPAITESMRIMFHSCNGFSVGTDEEDWSGACLWNDVMRRHQEAPFHVMIGGGDQIYNDGVRVSGPLRTWTSISSPKKRRNFPFPESLRAECDNYYLNNYIRWYGTEPFAAANGQIPQLNIWDDHDIIDGFGSYVDDFMKCDVFRGIGGIAHKYYMLFQHHLPPPASTYTSDTTSEAQDEAGQGLDPNQMIAAYVHPAMTEPNYIVGSSPGPYVAEHSHNMFTKLGARIAFLGIDARTERTRHQVNYPETYEAIFSRLRQELSHAIQTGEPFKHLILLLGIPIAYPRLTWLENIFASPLMGPVKLLNRRVGFGGSFFNSFDGSVDLLDDLDDHYTARTHKRERNGLILKLQQIAAEFSVRVTIIGGDVHLAALGRFYSNPKLNIPLEEDYRYIVNVISSAIVNKPPPAAVANLLARRNRIHHLDHDTDETLLKIFDKDPGDSTKTAKHNQVTMPSRNFAVITENSPNNGTHLQNGHDFHTSSPPPQSTPGETFPGHKDGRYALGKGEVNAGTKHKAADPAEHGTGSDGSLDVCIRIEIDQHNPEGRTQGYGLTIPTLSYKGPRPPTIAPPPGSAGSSGSRGTGGTGGSDVPEVPEIPAGVR
;
A
#
# COMPACT_ATOMS: atom_id res chain seq x y z
N MET A 1 -15.49 -40.78 -44.36
CA MET A 1 -16.50 -41.67 -44.94
C MET A 1 -17.79 -41.44 -44.20
N ASP A 2 -18.80 -41.10 -44.99
CA ASP A 2 -20.24 -41.16 -44.74
C ASP A 2 -20.89 -40.13 -43.81
N SER A 3 -21.19 -39.01 -44.47
CA SER A 3 -22.42 -38.20 -44.41
C SER A 3 -23.71 -38.98 -44.17
N HIS A 4 -24.67 -38.35 -43.49
CA HIS A 4 -26.07 -38.37 -43.93
C HIS A 4 -26.82 -37.09 -43.50
N GLU A 5 -27.33 -36.39 -44.51
CA GLU A 5 -28.30 -35.30 -44.46
C GLU A 5 -29.74 -35.85 -44.34
N ALA A 6 -30.65 -35.04 -43.78
CA ALA A 6 -32.03 -34.80 -44.26
C ALA A 6 -32.61 -33.59 -43.50
N GLN A 7 -32.83 -32.43 -44.14
CA GLN A 7 -34.10 -31.96 -44.71
C GLN A 7 -35.27 -31.94 -43.70
N GLY A 8 -36.04 -30.90 -43.44
CA GLY A 8 -36.29 -29.62 -44.11
C GLY A 8 -37.78 -29.25 -43.87
N TYR A 9 -38.08 -27.95 -43.78
CA TYR A 9 -39.34 -27.23 -44.06
C TYR A 9 -39.82 -26.23 -43.01
N ALA A 10 -40.11 -25.05 -43.58
CA ALA A 10 -40.34 -23.76 -42.99
C ALA A 10 -41.83 -23.41 -42.92
N HIS A 11 -42.18 -22.50 -42.01
CA HIS A 11 -43.17 -21.46 -42.26
C HIS A 11 -42.69 -20.18 -41.57
N GLY A 12 -42.50 -19.14 -42.36
CA GLY A 12 -42.20 -17.80 -41.86
C GLY A 12 -43.46 -17.08 -41.43
N ASP A 13 -43.31 -16.10 -40.54
CA ASP A 13 -44.06 -14.86 -40.68
C ASP A 13 -43.24 -13.67 -40.18
N GLN A 14 -43.49 -12.55 -40.83
CA GLN A 14 -42.71 -11.32 -40.85
C GLN A 14 -43.07 -10.43 -39.65
N ASN A 15 -42.05 -9.98 -38.90
CA ASN A 15 -41.92 -8.59 -38.46
C ASN A 15 -40.59 -8.42 -37.72
N ALA A 16 -39.61 -7.90 -38.44
CA ALA A 16 -38.37 -7.38 -37.91
C ALA A 16 -38.49 -5.87 -37.78
N GLN A 17 -38.41 -5.35 -36.55
CA GLN A 17 -37.70 -4.13 -36.20
C GLN A 17 -37.59 -4.02 -34.68
N ASP A 18 -36.40 -3.63 -34.22
CA ASP A 18 -35.95 -3.39 -32.84
C ASP A 18 -35.67 -4.60 -31.92
N ARG A 19 -34.51 -5.24 -32.16
CA ARG A 19 -33.76 -5.97 -31.11
C ARG A 19 -32.36 -5.38 -30.94
N ASN A 20 -32.12 -4.90 -29.72
CA ASN A 20 -30.84 -4.41 -29.23
C ASN A 20 -29.77 -5.53 -29.24
N PRO A 21 -28.63 -5.36 -29.92
CA PRO A 21 -27.55 -6.37 -29.98
C PRO A 21 -26.67 -6.44 -28.71
N HIS A 22 -27.00 -5.70 -27.63
CA HIS A 22 -26.28 -5.75 -26.34
C HIS A 22 -27.04 -6.50 -25.22
N ALA A 23 -28.10 -7.23 -25.53
CA ALA A 23 -28.78 -8.07 -24.54
C ALA A 23 -27.97 -9.35 -24.27
N SER A 24 -27.10 -9.31 -23.25
CA SER A 24 -26.41 -10.47 -22.71
C SER A 24 -27.40 -11.53 -22.19
N SER A 25 -27.27 -12.75 -22.69
CA SER A 25 -28.08 -13.93 -22.41
C SER A 25 -27.60 -14.71 -21.17
N SER A 26 -27.60 -14.08 -20.00
CA SER A 26 -27.42 -14.78 -18.73
C SER A 26 -28.65 -14.62 -17.82
N GLN A 27 -29.53 -15.63 -17.84
CA GLN A 27 -30.62 -15.77 -16.88
C GLN A 27 -30.06 -16.36 -15.57
N TRP A 28 -29.69 -15.51 -14.62
CA TRP A 28 -29.66 -15.88 -13.20
C TRP A 28 -30.48 -14.86 -12.41
N ARG A 29 -31.74 -15.25 -12.17
CA ARG A 29 -32.67 -14.55 -11.29
C ARG A 29 -32.18 -14.65 -9.85
N HIS A 30 -31.79 -13.53 -9.25
CA HIS A 30 -31.81 -13.42 -7.79
C HIS A 30 -33.21 -12.98 -7.34
N GLN A 31 -33.96 -14.02 -7.01
CA GLN A 31 -35.00 -14.14 -5.99
C GLN A 31 -35.37 -12.84 -5.27
N GLU A 32 -36.51 -12.31 -5.72
CA GLU A 32 -37.45 -11.51 -4.95
C GLU A 32 -37.60 -12.06 -3.52
N SER A 33 -37.58 -11.15 -2.56
CA SER A 33 -37.67 -11.47 -1.13
C SER A 33 -38.83 -12.41 -0.80
N ARG A 34 -38.63 -13.31 0.17
CA ARG A 34 -39.67 -14.19 0.74
C ARG A 34 -40.92 -13.43 1.26
N ALA A 35 -40.80 -12.12 1.48
CA ALA A 35 -41.90 -11.25 1.88
C ALA A 35 -42.86 -10.92 0.72
N PHE A 36 -42.36 -10.83 -0.52
CA PHE A 36 -43.16 -10.53 -1.71
C PHE A 36 -43.95 -11.74 -2.20
N ALA A 37 -43.34 -12.93 -2.19
CA ALA A 37 -44.02 -14.19 -2.54
C ALA A 37 -45.19 -14.53 -1.58
N LYS A 38 -45.11 -14.08 -0.33
CA LYS A 38 -46.17 -14.27 0.67
C LYS A 38 -47.36 -13.31 0.45
N TYR A 39 -47.06 -12.09 0.02
CA TYR A 39 -48.05 -11.06 -0.29
C TYR A 39 -48.85 -11.35 -1.57
N GLU A 40 -48.22 -11.93 -2.59
CA GLU A 40 -48.89 -12.34 -3.85
C GLU A 40 -49.78 -13.59 -3.66
N ALA A 41 -49.36 -14.55 -2.83
CA ALA A 41 -50.13 -15.77 -2.56
C ALA A 41 -51.42 -15.53 -1.77
N GLU A 42 -51.48 -14.47 -0.95
CA GLU A 42 -52.67 -14.10 -0.17
C GLU A 42 -53.74 -13.37 -1.01
N ARG A 43 -53.41 -12.93 -2.23
CA ARG A 43 -54.28 -12.10 -3.07
C ARG A 43 -55.02 -12.88 -4.17
N ALA A 44 -54.68 -14.14 -4.39
CA ALA A 44 -55.24 -14.96 -5.47
C ALA A 44 -55.90 -16.25 -4.95
N GLN A 45 -57.13 -16.17 -4.41
CA GLN A 45 -58.24 -17.09 -4.76
C GLN A 45 -59.58 -16.77 -4.05
N PRO A 46 -60.73 -16.99 -4.73
CA PRO A 46 -62.10 -16.74 -4.24
C PRO A 46 -62.75 -17.88 -3.43
N GLN A 47 -63.88 -17.57 -2.77
CA GLN A 47 -64.60 -18.29 -1.70
C GLN A 47 -65.30 -19.64 -2.04
N ALA A 48 -65.13 -20.64 -1.12
CA ALA A 48 -66.10 -21.59 -0.48
C ALA A 48 -66.74 -22.80 -1.24
N PRO A 49 -67.27 -23.89 -0.58
CA PRO A 49 -67.20 -24.34 0.84
C PRO A 49 -66.94 -25.87 1.14
N SER A 50 -66.59 -26.17 2.41
CA SER A 50 -66.94 -27.35 3.27
C SER A 50 -66.36 -28.78 3.10
N ARG A 51 -65.54 -29.28 4.06
CA ARG A 51 -65.87 -30.22 5.17
C ARG A 51 -64.64 -30.94 5.80
N HIS A 52 -64.60 -30.91 7.16
CA HIS A 52 -64.11 -31.88 8.16
C HIS A 52 -62.62 -32.31 8.35
N HIS A 53 -62.14 -31.95 9.57
CA HIS A 53 -61.44 -32.74 10.60
C HIS A 53 -59.89 -32.80 10.75
N HIS A 54 -59.48 -32.28 11.92
CA HIS A 54 -58.43 -32.68 12.87
C HIS A 54 -57.07 -31.92 12.96
N HIS A 55 -56.85 -31.41 14.18
CA HIS A 55 -55.85 -30.57 14.88
C HIS A 55 -54.38 -31.12 14.98
N PRO A 56 -53.38 -30.45 15.64
CA PRO A 56 -53.35 -29.10 16.28
C PRO A 56 -52.05 -28.20 16.13
N SER A 57 -52.24 -26.91 16.47
CA SER A 57 -51.32 -25.91 17.14
C SER A 57 -50.31 -25.13 16.25
N ILE A 58 -50.11 -23.79 16.31
CA ILE A 58 -50.06 -22.78 17.41
C ILE A 58 -50.38 -21.32 16.91
N ALA A 59 -50.95 -20.47 17.81
CA ALA A 59 -51.07 -18.97 17.85
C ALA A 59 -52.11 -18.29 16.91
N ARG A 60 -52.80 -17.18 17.22
CA ARG A 60 -52.73 -16.04 18.19
C ARG A 60 -54.16 -15.77 18.76
N GLU A 61 -54.53 -14.78 19.58
CA GLU A 61 -54.22 -13.34 19.62
C GLU A 61 -54.94 -12.69 20.82
N ALA A 62 -54.44 -11.56 21.31
CA ALA A 62 -55.07 -10.76 22.35
C ALA A 62 -55.47 -9.40 21.77
N ASP A 63 -56.73 -9.03 22.01
CA ASP A 63 -57.41 -7.84 21.54
C ASP A 63 -56.82 -6.53 22.07
N ALA A 64 -56.86 -5.53 21.19
CA ALA A 64 -56.54 -4.14 21.46
C ALA A 64 -57.79 -3.36 21.93
N ARG A 65 -57.68 -2.72 23.10
CA ARG A 65 -58.42 -1.50 23.49
C ARG A 65 -57.59 -0.69 24.49
N GLY A 66 -57.37 0.60 24.25
CA GLY A 66 -56.94 1.53 25.31
C GLY A 66 -56.10 2.74 24.87
N ASN A 67 -56.79 3.86 24.65
CA ASN A 67 -56.40 5.29 24.71
C ASN A 67 -54.92 5.70 24.88
N VAL A 68 -54.44 6.46 23.90
CA VAL A 68 -53.30 7.38 23.97
C VAL A 68 -53.78 8.77 24.37
N ASN A 69 -53.68 9.12 25.66
CA ASN A 69 -53.74 10.52 26.11
C ASN A 69 -52.75 10.85 27.25
N ASP A 70 -51.95 9.90 27.75
CA ASP A 70 -51.00 10.15 28.84
C ASP A 70 -49.53 10.36 28.41
N LEU A 71 -49.23 10.23 27.10
CA LEU A 71 -47.86 10.38 26.60
C LEU A 71 -47.55 11.80 26.09
N ALA A 72 -48.59 12.61 25.84
CA ALA A 72 -48.46 13.99 25.37
C ALA A 72 -48.14 14.98 26.50
N ASP A 73 -48.58 14.70 27.73
CA ASP A 73 -48.36 15.58 28.89
C ASP A 73 -47.00 15.38 29.58
N PHE A 74 -46.32 14.26 29.31
CA PHE A 74 -44.98 13.99 29.84
C PHE A 74 -43.87 14.73 29.08
N LEU A 75 -44.04 14.95 27.78
CA LEU A 75 -43.00 15.54 26.91
C LEU A 75 -42.91 17.07 26.97
N ASN A 76 -43.81 17.75 27.69
CA ASN A 76 -43.89 19.22 27.72
C ASN A 76 -43.32 19.89 28.99
N LYS A 77 -42.65 19.17 29.88
CA LYS A 77 -42.24 19.72 31.21
C LYS A 77 -40.79 20.13 31.40
N SER A 78 -39.96 20.20 30.35
CA SER A 78 -38.60 20.71 30.49
C SER A 78 -38.15 21.53 29.28
N ARG A 79 -38.67 22.76 29.18
CA ARG A 79 -38.07 23.81 28.36
C ARG A 79 -38.13 25.13 29.12
N ILE A 80 -36.96 25.66 29.46
CA ILE A 80 -36.77 27.03 29.92
C ILE A 80 -36.22 27.81 28.71
N SER A 81 -36.91 28.88 28.30
CA SER A 81 -36.50 29.80 27.23
C SER A 81 -36.15 31.16 27.83
N PRO A 82 -35.23 31.93 27.23
CA PRO A 82 -35.21 33.39 27.38
C PRO A 82 -35.73 34.11 26.12
N LYS A 83 -36.75 34.94 26.39
CA LYS A 83 -37.27 36.18 25.77
C LYS A 83 -37.03 36.54 24.29
N GLU A 84 -38.18 36.65 23.63
CA GLU A 84 -38.66 37.51 22.53
C GLU A 84 -37.80 38.67 22.01
N ALA A 85 -37.73 38.77 20.67
CA ALA A 85 -37.93 40.02 19.95
C ALA A 85 -38.53 39.79 18.55
N ASP A 86 -39.71 40.37 18.38
CA ASP A 86 -40.31 41.01 17.20
C ASP A 86 -40.81 40.21 15.98
N THR A 87 -42.04 40.56 15.60
CA THR A 87 -42.92 39.91 14.63
C THR A 87 -42.96 40.68 13.31
N ARG A 88 -42.66 40.01 12.18
CA ARG A 88 -43.22 40.30 10.84
C ARG A 88 -42.90 39.16 9.85
N PRO A 89 -43.81 38.75 8.95
CA PRO A 89 -43.62 37.59 8.07
C PRO A 89 -42.98 37.99 6.72
N PRO A 90 -42.06 37.19 6.13
CA PRO A 90 -41.65 37.41 4.75
C PRO A 90 -42.42 36.49 3.77
N THR A 91 -42.92 37.15 2.73
CA THR A 91 -43.39 36.63 1.45
C THR A 91 -42.26 35.98 0.62
N GLU A 92 -42.58 34.85 -0.02
CA GLU A 92 -41.96 34.19 -1.20
C GLU A 92 -40.43 34.23 -1.44
N PRO A 93 -39.78 33.08 -1.72
CA PRO A 93 -38.38 33.06 -2.14
C PRO A 93 -38.25 33.36 -3.64
N LYS A 94 -37.78 34.56 -3.99
CA LYS A 94 -37.14 34.84 -5.28
C LYS A 94 -35.63 34.65 -5.14
N PHE A 95 -35.15 33.43 -5.34
CA PHE A 95 -33.74 33.20 -5.65
C PHE A 95 -33.62 32.98 -7.16
N LYS A 96 -33.05 33.97 -7.86
CA LYS A 96 -32.41 33.76 -9.17
C LYS A 96 -30.91 33.55 -8.88
N PRO A 97 -30.28 32.46 -9.34
CA PRO A 97 -28.83 32.35 -9.27
C PRO A 97 -28.21 33.41 -10.17
N VAL A 98 -27.28 34.19 -9.62
CA VAL A 98 -26.42 35.08 -10.40
C VAL A 98 -25.35 34.19 -11.03
N VAL A 99 -25.54 33.88 -12.32
CA VAL A 99 -24.47 33.35 -13.18
C VAL A 99 -23.66 34.57 -13.60
N LEU A 100 -22.49 34.77 -12.99
CA LEU A 100 -21.48 35.69 -13.51
C LEU A 100 -21.00 35.13 -14.86
N GLY A 101 -21.40 35.79 -15.94
CA GLY A 101 -20.99 35.42 -17.29
C GLY A 101 -19.52 35.74 -17.51
N ALA A 102 -18.86 34.97 -18.38
CA ALA A 102 -17.43 35.07 -18.74
C ALA A 102 -16.94 36.46 -19.22
N THR A 103 -17.83 37.45 -19.34
CA THR A 103 -17.53 38.85 -19.65
C THR A 103 -17.22 39.69 -18.40
N GLU A 104 -17.87 39.44 -17.26
CA GLU A 104 -17.60 40.13 -15.98
C GLU A 104 -16.33 39.57 -15.30
N ALA A 105 -16.04 38.27 -15.46
CA ALA A 105 -14.77 37.68 -15.03
C ALA A 105 -13.55 38.29 -15.76
N ARG A 106 -13.74 38.80 -16.99
CA ARG A 106 -12.71 39.50 -17.76
C ARG A 106 -12.44 40.93 -17.28
N GLU A 107 -13.41 41.59 -16.65
CA GLU A 107 -13.17 42.91 -16.04
C GLU A 107 -12.50 42.79 -14.66
N VAL A 108 -12.76 41.69 -13.93
CA VAL A 108 -12.03 41.35 -12.69
C VAL A 108 -10.57 40.97 -12.95
N LEU A 109 -10.27 40.40 -14.12
CA LEU A 109 -8.90 40.06 -14.55
C LEU A 109 -7.97 41.28 -14.75
N ASN A 110 -8.50 42.51 -14.85
CA ASN A 110 -7.69 43.74 -14.85
C ASN A 110 -7.36 44.23 -13.42
N GLY A 111 -7.85 43.55 -12.39
CA GLY A 111 -7.64 43.87 -10.97
C GLY A 111 -6.89 42.75 -10.24
N GLU A 112 -5.71 42.34 -10.75
CA GLU A 112 -4.88 41.24 -10.24
C GLU A 112 -4.49 41.33 -8.74
N LYS A 113 -4.81 42.40 -8.03
CA LYS A 113 -4.52 42.54 -6.59
C LYS A 113 -5.64 42.09 -5.65
N HIS A 114 -6.92 42.16 -6.03
CA HIS A 114 -7.99 42.11 -5.02
C HIS A 114 -8.47 40.71 -4.61
N VAL A 115 -8.28 39.67 -5.43
CA VAL A 115 -8.77 38.31 -5.13
C VAL A 115 -7.73 37.49 -4.36
N ALA A 116 -6.44 37.70 -4.63
CA ALA A 116 -5.34 37.09 -3.88
C ALA A 116 -5.30 37.60 -2.43
N ASP A 117 -5.55 38.90 -2.22
CA ASP A 117 -5.57 39.53 -0.89
C ASP A 117 -6.79 39.12 -0.03
N ALA A 118 -7.89 38.67 -0.65
CA ALA A 118 -9.11 38.27 0.08
C ALA A 118 -9.04 36.85 0.67
N LEU A 119 -8.09 36.02 0.20
CA LEU A 119 -7.87 34.63 0.66
C LEU A 119 -6.57 34.45 1.45
N ALA A 120 -5.72 35.48 1.51
CA ALA A 120 -4.49 35.45 2.29
C ALA A 120 -4.77 35.83 3.77
N PRO A 121 -4.32 35.05 4.76
CA PRO A 121 -4.39 35.46 6.16
C PRO A 121 -3.60 36.76 6.41
N GLU A 122 -4.02 37.57 7.39
CA GLU A 122 -3.44 38.89 7.75
C GLU A 122 -1.92 38.87 8.07
N SER A 123 -1.32 37.69 8.20
CA SER A 123 0.14 37.50 8.25
C SER A 123 0.56 36.41 7.26
N VAL A 124 1.34 36.77 6.25
CA VAL A 124 2.01 35.81 5.36
C VAL A 124 2.92 34.92 6.22
N PRO A 125 2.73 33.59 6.24
CA PRO A 125 3.60 32.69 6.99
C PRO A 125 5.07 32.88 6.57
N ASN A 126 6.00 32.80 7.52
CA ASN A 126 7.43 32.90 7.23
C ASN A 126 7.84 31.79 6.25
N ASP A 127 8.19 32.17 5.01
CA ASP A 127 8.54 31.27 3.90
C ASP A 127 9.81 30.43 4.14
N LYS A 128 10.50 30.68 5.27
CA LYS A 128 11.72 30.01 5.72
C LYS A 128 11.51 29.01 6.85
N GLU A 129 10.31 28.92 7.41
CA GLU A 129 10.00 27.92 8.43
C GLU A 129 9.74 26.55 7.77
N VAL A 130 10.52 25.54 8.15
CA VAL A 130 10.30 24.14 7.73
C VAL A 130 9.17 23.55 8.56
N ALA A 131 8.05 23.27 7.89
CA ALA A 131 6.89 22.62 8.48
C ALA A 131 7.14 21.13 8.73
N VAL A 132 7.77 20.45 7.77
CA VAL A 132 8.12 19.01 7.87
C VAL A 132 9.30 18.67 6.95
N GLY A 133 10.05 17.64 7.33
CA GLY A 133 11.27 17.19 6.66
C GLY A 133 12.55 17.41 7.49
N PRO A 134 13.73 17.11 6.92
CA PRO A 134 13.92 16.47 5.63
C PRO A 134 13.39 15.03 5.61
N LEU A 135 12.84 14.60 4.48
CA LEU A 135 12.47 13.21 4.19
C LEU A 135 13.34 12.71 3.03
N ILE A 136 14.11 11.63 3.20
CA ILE A 136 15.01 11.11 2.17
C ILE A 136 14.40 9.89 1.45
N ASN A 137 14.44 9.90 0.12
CA ASN A 137 14.03 8.79 -0.74
C ASN A 137 15.22 8.17 -1.44
N TYR A 138 15.21 6.84 -1.54
CA TYR A 138 15.98 6.13 -2.54
C TYR A 138 15.15 6.02 -3.82
N ARG A 139 15.77 6.15 -4.99
CA ARG A 139 15.05 6.10 -6.26
C ARG A 139 15.58 4.99 -7.17
N ARG A 140 16.88 5.04 -7.48
CA ARG A 140 17.51 4.06 -8.37
C ARG A 140 19.03 4.02 -8.27
N MET A 141 19.60 3.02 -8.92
CA MET A 141 21.01 2.97 -9.26
C MET A 141 21.17 3.03 -10.79
N GLU A 142 22.17 3.79 -11.24
CA GLU A 142 22.56 3.92 -12.65
C GLU A 142 24.04 3.58 -12.77
N GLY A 143 24.35 2.33 -13.14
CA GLY A 143 25.71 1.80 -12.98
C GLY A 143 26.14 1.89 -11.50
N ASN A 144 27.24 2.58 -11.23
CA ASN A 144 27.77 2.82 -9.88
C ASN A 144 27.25 4.11 -9.24
N GLN A 145 26.28 4.80 -9.86
CA GLN A 145 25.67 5.97 -9.27
C GLN A 145 24.45 5.60 -8.44
N TRP A 146 24.44 6.04 -7.18
CA TRP A 146 23.26 6.03 -6.32
C TRP A 146 22.47 7.33 -6.54
N VAL A 147 21.18 7.20 -6.83
CA VAL A 147 20.28 8.33 -7.08
C VAL A 147 19.15 8.32 -6.07
N GLY A 148 18.96 9.46 -5.41
CA GLY A 148 17.91 9.68 -4.42
C GLY A 148 17.40 11.12 -4.44
N SER A 149 16.55 11.46 -3.48
CA SER A 149 16.10 12.82 -3.29
C SER A 149 15.75 13.12 -1.84
N VAL A 150 15.74 14.40 -1.47
CA VAL A 150 15.27 14.86 -0.16
C VAL A 150 14.08 15.81 -0.38
N LEU A 151 13.00 15.62 0.37
CA LEU A 151 11.85 16.53 0.42
C LEU A 151 11.89 17.38 1.68
N VAL A 152 11.61 18.67 1.52
CA VAL A 152 11.39 19.63 2.60
C VAL A 152 10.14 20.43 2.29
N VAL A 153 9.26 20.58 3.27
CA VAL A 153 8.05 21.41 3.15
C VAL A 153 8.23 22.64 4.00
N THR A 154 8.20 23.83 3.39
CA THR A 154 8.20 25.11 4.11
C THR A 154 6.79 25.65 4.24
N ARG A 155 6.53 26.47 5.27
CA ARG A 155 5.28 27.25 5.36
C ARG A 155 5.31 28.38 4.32
N GLY A 156 4.15 28.85 3.91
CA GLY A 156 4.01 29.90 2.90
C GLY A 156 4.36 29.43 1.48
N GLY A 157 4.19 30.35 0.54
CA GLY A 157 4.40 30.08 -0.88
C GLY A 157 3.37 30.82 -1.74
N GLY A 158 3.05 30.21 -2.87
CA GLY A 158 2.15 30.74 -3.87
C GLY A 158 2.65 30.41 -5.27
N ARG A 159 2.03 31.02 -6.26
CA ARG A 159 2.37 30.80 -7.67
C ARG A 159 3.82 31.15 -8.01
N GLU A 160 4.36 32.18 -7.38
CA GLU A 160 5.77 32.58 -7.51
C GLU A 160 6.50 32.30 -6.20
N GLN A 161 7.69 31.70 -6.29
CA GLN A 161 8.53 31.43 -5.13
C GLN A 161 9.55 32.55 -4.97
N SER A 162 9.42 33.33 -3.90
CA SER A 162 10.32 34.44 -3.51
C SER A 162 11.75 34.00 -3.21
N TYR A 163 11.92 32.73 -2.84
CA TYR A 163 13.16 32.15 -2.38
C TYR A 163 13.28 30.70 -2.85
N ARG A 164 14.52 30.28 -3.12
CA ARG A 164 14.87 28.92 -3.51
C ARG A 164 15.92 28.37 -2.53
N PRO A 165 15.62 27.31 -1.75
CA PRO A 165 16.57 26.74 -0.81
C PRO A 165 17.65 25.90 -1.48
N SER A 166 18.75 25.71 -0.75
CA SER A 166 19.84 24.80 -1.12
C SER A 166 20.01 23.71 -0.06
N LEU A 167 20.39 22.52 -0.51
CA LEU A 167 20.88 21.42 0.30
C LEU A 167 22.36 21.19 0.01
N PHE A 168 23.15 21.02 1.06
CA PHE A 168 24.57 20.72 0.97
C PHE A 168 24.81 19.27 1.39
N LEU A 169 25.70 18.59 0.67
CA LEU A 169 25.94 17.16 0.82
C LEU A 169 27.44 16.88 0.72
N ARG A 170 27.96 16.05 1.63
CA ARG A 170 29.36 15.61 1.64
C ARG A 170 29.49 14.15 2.09
N LYS A 171 30.55 13.49 1.65
CA LYS A 171 30.96 12.19 2.21
C LYS A 171 31.59 12.43 3.58
N ALA A 172 31.17 11.71 4.62
CA ALA A 172 31.76 11.83 5.95
C ALA A 172 33.22 11.32 5.92
N ALA A 173 34.13 12.00 6.62
CA ALA A 173 35.52 11.54 6.72
C ALA A 173 35.58 10.21 7.50
N MET A 174 36.33 9.22 6.98
CA MET A 174 36.66 8.04 7.76
C MET A 174 37.54 8.46 8.95
N ILE A 175 37.00 8.37 10.17
CA ILE A 175 37.84 8.39 11.37
C ILE A 175 38.56 7.05 11.41
N SER A 176 39.81 7.01 10.93
CA SER A 176 40.67 5.84 11.15
C SER A 176 40.91 5.72 12.65
N MET A 177 40.23 4.80 13.33
CA MET A 177 40.63 4.36 14.67
C MET A 177 41.92 3.55 14.54
N ARG A 178 43.06 4.23 14.38
CA ARG A 178 44.37 3.64 14.59
C ARG A 178 44.78 3.87 16.05
N ASN A 179 44.81 2.78 16.81
CA ASN A 179 45.54 2.71 18.07
C ASN A 179 47.01 3.13 17.86
N GLY A 180 47.46 4.08 18.68
CA GLY A 180 48.87 4.21 19.10
C GLY A 180 49.90 4.75 18.10
N ASN A 181 50.34 5.98 18.36
CA ASN A 181 51.68 6.54 18.05
C ASN A 181 52.27 6.26 16.66
N GLY A 182 51.91 7.11 15.71
CA GLY A 182 52.71 7.35 14.51
C GLY A 182 52.22 8.62 13.82
N ALA A 183 53.01 9.70 13.90
CA ALA A 183 52.78 10.91 13.13
C ALA A 183 52.91 10.59 11.63
N ALA A 184 51.79 10.29 10.99
CA ALA A 184 51.70 10.21 9.55
C ALA A 184 51.07 11.49 9.04
N ASN A 185 51.82 12.26 8.25
CA ASN A 185 51.33 13.35 7.42
C ASN A 185 50.31 12.81 6.41
N GLY A 186 49.07 12.62 6.84
CA GLY A 186 47.94 12.31 5.96
C GLY A 186 47.47 13.59 5.30
N HIS A 187 47.59 13.69 3.97
CA HIS A 187 46.76 14.60 3.21
C HIS A 187 45.31 14.24 3.49
N SER A 188 44.63 15.03 4.33
CA SER A 188 43.17 15.01 4.41
C SER A 188 42.66 15.45 3.04
N SER A 189 42.23 14.50 2.21
CA SER A 189 41.35 14.79 1.09
C SER A 189 40.15 15.51 1.67
N GLU A 190 40.09 16.84 1.59
CA GLU A 190 38.92 17.62 1.98
C GLU A 190 37.72 17.01 1.24
N SER A 191 36.72 16.54 2.00
CA SER A 191 35.52 15.98 1.39
C SER A 191 34.79 17.11 0.68
N ARG A 192 34.74 17.05 -0.65
CA ARG A 192 34.11 18.08 -1.48
C ARG A 192 32.63 18.18 -1.11
N VAL A 193 32.22 19.36 -0.67
CA VAL A 193 30.81 19.68 -0.46
C VAL A 193 30.17 19.92 -1.83
N SER A 194 29.09 19.20 -2.10
CA SER A 194 28.22 19.41 -3.24
C SER A 194 26.97 20.18 -2.80
N GLU A 195 26.42 20.98 -3.72
CA GLU A 195 25.21 21.75 -3.49
C GLU A 195 24.13 21.28 -4.48
N SER A 196 22.92 21.04 -3.96
CA SER A 196 21.72 20.73 -4.72
C SER A 196 20.69 21.83 -4.50
N GLN A 197 20.18 22.40 -5.59
CA GLN A 197 19.20 23.48 -5.58
C GLN A 197 17.78 22.92 -5.52
N GLY A 198 16.92 23.48 -4.66
CA GLY A 198 15.56 22.98 -4.47
C GLY A 198 14.71 23.11 -5.74
N ILE A 199 14.01 22.05 -6.12
CA ILE A 199 13.00 22.03 -7.18
C ILE A 199 11.64 22.15 -6.49
N CYS A 200 10.89 23.21 -6.79
CA CYS A 200 9.53 23.36 -6.28
C CYS A 200 8.66 22.33 -7.01
N LEU A 201 8.04 21.39 -6.28
CA LEU A 201 7.10 20.41 -6.84
C LEU A 201 5.67 20.96 -6.85
N TYR A 202 5.31 21.64 -5.77
CA TYR A 202 4.01 22.24 -5.53
C TYR A 202 4.16 23.40 -4.55
N SER A 203 3.45 24.50 -4.77
CA SER A 203 3.40 25.63 -3.84
C SER A 203 2.02 26.25 -3.84
N ASP A 204 1.49 26.53 -2.67
CA ASP A 204 0.35 27.42 -2.48
C ASP A 204 0.61 28.35 -1.29
N TRP A 205 -0.38 29.17 -0.95
CA TRP A 205 -0.26 30.13 0.14
C TRP A 205 0.04 29.50 1.51
N ARG A 206 -0.26 28.21 1.71
CA ARG A 206 -0.03 27.48 2.97
C ARG A 206 1.39 26.93 3.03
N ASN A 207 1.85 26.28 1.96
CA ASN A 207 3.09 25.51 1.96
C ASN A 207 3.75 25.41 0.59
N THR A 208 5.08 25.26 0.60
CA THR A 208 5.91 24.97 -0.57
C THR A 208 6.70 23.68 -0.39
N PHE A 209 6.63 22.81 -1.40
CA PHE A 209 7.27 21.49 -1.42
C PHE A 209 8.53 21.54 -2.26
N TRP A 210 9.68 21.43 -1.60
CA TRP A 210 11.00 21.47 -2.21
C TRP A 210 11.62 20.08 -2.26
N ARG A 211 12.00 19.66 -3.47
CA ARG A 211 12.80 18.45 -3.70
C ARG A 211 14.24 18.82 -4.00
N PHE A 212 15.18 18.10 -3.41
CA PHE A 212 16.60 18.20 -3.71
C PHE A 212 17.06 16.86 -4.29
N ASP A 213 17.56 16.86 -5.53
CA ASP A 213 18.08 15.64 -6.13
C ASP A 213 19.49 15.34 -5.61
N LEU A 214 19.75 14.06 -5.30
CA LEU A 214 21.02 13.55 -4.81
C LEU A 214 21.60 12.58 -5.85
N HIS A 215 22.84 12.83 -6.26
CA HIS A 215 23.60 11.97 -7.17
C HIS A 215 24.95 11.67 -6.53
N LEU A 216 25.18 10.40 -6.19
CA LEU A 216 26.36 9.96 -5.46
C LEU A 216 27.08 8.88 -6.25
N GLU A 217 28.40 9.01 -6.39
CA GLU A 217 29.22 7.89 -6.85
C GLU A 217 29.39 6.91 -5.69
N MET A 218 29.05 5.64 -5.92
CA MET A 218 29.26 4.58 -4.94
C MET A 218 30.74 4.22 -4.85
N GLU A 219 31.17 3.74 -3.69
CA GLU A 219 32.58 3.40 -3.43
C GLU A 219 32.75 1.88 -3.26
N PRO A 220 33.99 1.36 -3.29
CA PRO A 220 34.27 -0.05 -2.97
C PRO A 220 34.02 -0.44 -1.50
N TYR A 221 33.63 0.51 -0.65
CA TYR A 221 33.30 0.33 0.76
C TYR A 221 32.01 1.10 1.08
N GLU A 222 31.32 0.69 2.15
CA GLU A 222 30.12 1.39 2.62
C GLU A 222 30.48 2.82 3.04
N THR A 223 29.67 3.79 2.59
CA THR A 223 29.94 5.21 2.83
C THR A 223 28.81 5.86 3.63
N LYS A 224 29.22 6.68 4.60
CA LYS A 224 28.31 7.59 5.30
C LYS A 224 28.33 8.95 4.59
N TRP A 225 27.15 9.45 4.28
CA TRP A 225 26.94 10.77 3.68
C TRP A 225 26.23 11.68 4.67
N GLU A 226 26.68 12.93 4.76
CA GLU A 226 26.11 13.95 5.61
C GLU A 226 25.48 15.04 4.74
N TYR A 227 24.28 15.50 5.13
CA TYR A 227 23.61 16.59 4.45
C TYR A 227 22.95 17.56 5.42
N TRP A 228 22.82 18.80 4.99
CA TRP A 228 22.16 19.86 5.74
C TRP A 228 21.52 20.87 4.79
N LEU A 229 20.53 21.59 5.29
CA LEU A 229 19.87 22.65 4.56
C LEU A 229 20.58 23.98 4.80
N SER A 230 20.39 24.95 3.90
CA SER A 230 20.95 26.29 4.06
C SER A 230 20.57 26.94 5.40
N ASP A 231 21.50 27.70 5.99
CA ASP A 231 21.40 28.29 7.34
C ASP A 231 20.20 29.24 7.56
N TYR A 232 19.52 29.66 6.50
CA TYR A 232 18.34 30.52 6.57
C TYR A 232 17.03 29.77 6.84
N LEU A 233 17.00 28.44 6.66
CA LEU A 233 15.83 27.62 6.96
C LEU A 233 15.78 27.31 8.47
N VAL A 234 14.60 27.49 9.06
CA VAL A 234 14.37 27.29 10.50
C VAL A 234 13.43 26.11 10.69
N PHE A 235 13.89 25.07 11.38
CA PHE A 235 13.03 23.94 11.73
C PHE A 235 12.03 24.34 12.80
N ALA A 236 10.75 24.01 12.59
CA ALA A 236 9.72 24.21 13.61
C ALA A 236 9.97 23.38 14.88
N SER A 237 10.63 22.21 14.74
CA SER A 237 11.06 21.38 15.86
C SER A 237 12.54 21.57 16.22
N ASN A 238 12.82 21.72 17.50
CA ASN A 238 14.19 21.73 18.05
C ASN A 238 14.82 20.33 18.16
N THR A 239 14.06 19.25 17.92
CA THR A 239 14.56 17.86 18.01
C THR A 239 15.33 17.41 16.77
N LYS A 240 15.12 18.09 15.64
CA LYS A 240 15.72 17.70 14.36
C LYS A 240 17.22 18.01 14.34
N PRO A 241 18.07 17.08 13.88
CA PRO A 241 19.50 17.35 13.78
C PRO A 241 19.76 18.38 12.66
N LYS A 242 20.68 19.32 12.91
CA LYS A 242 21.13 20.29 11.90
C LYS A 242 21.81 19.62 10.72
N VAL A 243 22.51 18.51 10.97
CA VAL A 243 23.17 17.68 9.97
C VAL A 243 22.57 16.29 10.07
N ASN A 244 21.93 15.85 8.98
CA ASN A 244 21.43 14.50 8.84
C ASN A 244 22.48 13.63 8.15
N ALA A 245 22.39 12.32 8.32
CA ALA A 245 23.28 11.39 7.65
C ALA A 245 22.55 10.12 7.23
N PHE A 246 23.02 9.53 6.14
CA PHE A 246 22.53 8.25 5.62
C PHE A 246 23.71 7.44 5.08
N PHE A 247 23.45 6.18 4.73
CA PHE A 247 24.48 5.24 4.30
C PHE A 247 24.18 4.71 2.90
N VAL A 248 25.24 4.59 2.10
CA VAL A 248 25.20 4.01 0.76
C VAL A 248 26.08 2.75 0.78
N PRO A 249 25.59 1.59 0.31
CA PRO A 249 26.36 0.36 0.33
C PRO A 249 27.59 0.48 -0.58
N ALA A 250 28.56 -0.41 -0.40
CA ALA A 250 29.63 -0.57 -1.38
C ALA A 250 29.06 -1.04 -2.74
N ILE A 251 29.75 -0.72 -3.83
CA ILE A 251 29.37 -1.13 -5.21
C ILE A 251 29.10 -2.64 -5.29
N THR A 252 29.89 -3.44 -4.59
CA THR A 252 29.81 -4.92 -4.64
C THR A 252 28.84 -5.51 -3.61
N GLU A 253 28.13 -4.68 -2.84
CA GLU A 253 27.25 -5.11 -1.76
C GLU A 253 25.77 -4.86 -2.06
N SER A 254 24.91 -5.73 -1.53
CA SER A 254 23.47 -5.51 -1.54
C SER A 254 23.06 -4.61 -0.37
N MET A 255 21.91 -3.95 -0.50
CA MET A 255 21.38 -3.09 0.57
C MET A 255 20.94 -3.92 1.79
N ARG A 256 21.08 -3.31 2.99
CA ARG A 256 20.45 -3.80 4.22
C ARG A 256 19.11 -3.12 4.33
N ILE A 257 18.05 -3.92 4.42
CA ILE A 257 16.68 -3.47 4.20
C ILE A 257 15.93 -3.52 5.53
N MET A 258 15.26 -2.42 5.87
CA MET A 258 14.21 -2.40 6.88
C MET A 258 12.85 -2.41 6.17
N PHE A 259 11.90 -3.22 6.63
CA PHE A 259 10.54 -3.28 6.08
C PHE A 259 9.49 -3.03 7.17
N HIS A 260 8.48 -2.21 6.88
CA HIS A 260 7.36 -1.92 7.78
C HIS A 260 6.05 -1.66 7.02
N SER A 261 4.93 -1.69 7.74
CA SER A 261 3.59 -1.33 7.28
C SER A 261 2.74 -0.78 8.44
N CYS A 262 1.59 -0.19 8.15
CA CYS A 262 0.62 0.30 9.14
C CYS A 262 1.25 1.23 10.20
N ASN A 263 1.85 2.29 9.69
CA ASN A 263 2.51 3.33 10.45
C ASN A 263 1.51 4.43 10.78
N GLY A 264 0.52 4.15 11.63
CA GLY A 264 -0.42 5.12 12.19
C GLY A 264 -1.45 4.42 13.07
N PHE A 265 -2.40 5.18 13.60
CA PHE A 265 -3.43 4.64 14.48
C PHE A 265 -4.82 4.72 13.83
N SER A 266 -5.57 3.62 13.90
CA SER A 266 -6.98 3.61 13.51
C SER A 266 -7.81 4.51 14.42
N VAL A 267 -8.90 5.06 13.89
CA VAL A 267 -9.79 5.97 14.63
C VAL A 267 -10.28 5.36 15.94
N GLY A 268 -10.16 6.14 17.01
CA GLY A 268 -10.61 5.76 18.35
C GLY A 268 -9.62 4.86 19.10
N THR A 269 -8.42 4.66 18.60
CA THR A 269 -7.31 4.08 19.37
C THR A 269 -6.75 5.13 20.32
N ASP A 270 -6.56 4.76 21.59
CA ASP A 270 -5.83 5.59 22.54
C ASP A 270 -4.33 5.43 22.28
N GLU A 271 -3.68 6.46 21.75
CA GLU A 271 -2.26 6.41 21.37
C GLU A 271 -1.34 6.24 22.60
N GLU A 272 -1.78 6.67 23.79
CA GLU A 272 -1.00 6.58 25.03
C GLU A 272 -0.88 5.14 25.52
N ASP A 273 -1.92 4.32 25.34
CA ASP A 273 -1.92 2.88 25.66
C ASP A 273 -0.86 2.08 24.87
N TRP A 274 -0.36 2.67 23.78
CA TRP A 274 0.63 2.09 22.87
C TRP A 274 1.97 2.82 22.88
N SER A 275 2.18 3.76 23.81
CA SER A 275 3.42 4.57 23.86
C SER A 275 3.73 5.28 22.53
N GLY A 276 2.70 5.66 21.76
CA GLY A 276 2.85 6.27 20.45
C GLY A 276 3.63 5.39 19.45
N ALA A 277 4.51 6.02 18.67
CA ALA A 277 5.29 5.37 17.60
C ALA A 277 6.62 4.75 18.10
N CYS A 278 6.63 4.17 19.30
CA CYS A 278 7.86 3.83 20.02
C CYS A 278 8.78 2.79 19.34
N LEU A 279 8.27 1.92 18.45
CA LEU A 279 9.11 0.93 17.75
C LEU A 279 10.16 1.58 16.84
N TRP A 280 9.93 2.81 16.38
CA TRP A 280 10.93 3.57 15.63
C TRP A 280 12.20 3.82 16.46
N ASN A 281 12.11 3.83 17.80
CA ASN A 281 13.31 3.87 18.65
C ASN A 281 14.18 2.62 18.46
N ASP A 282 13.58 1.44 18.27
CA ASP A 282 14.33 0.21 17.99
C ASP A 282 14.90 0.18 16.59
N VAL A 283 14.15 0.69 15.60
CA VAL A 283 14.65 0.90 14.23
C VAL A 283 15.93 1.75 14.27
N MET A 284 15.91 2.88 14.98
CA MET A 284 17.06 3.77 15.09
C MET A 284 18.23 3.12 15.84
N ARG A 285 17.98 2.33 16.90
CA ARG A 285 19.04 1.55 17.57
C ARG A 285 19.68 0.54 16.63
N ARG A 286 18.88 -0.21 15.85
CA ARG A 286 19.41 -1.17 14.88
C ARG A 286 20.19 -0.47 13.76
N HIS A 287 19.69 0.65 13.26
CA HIS A 287 20.38 1.47 12.27
C HIS A 287 21.75 1.98 12.79
N GLN A 288 21.84 2.29 14.08
CA GLN A 288 23.11 2.70 14.70
C GLN A 288 24.12 1.53 14.83
N GLU A 289 23.64 0.31 15.07
CA GLU A 289 24.47 -0.90 15.18
C GLU A 289 24.96 -1.39 13.81
N ALA A 290 24.04 -1.48 12.84
CA ALA A 290 24.28 -1.89 11.47
C ALA A 290 23.39 -1.05 10.53
N PRO A 291 23.93 -0.04 9.83
CA PRO A 291 23.12 0.92 9.08
C PRO A 291 22.21 0.27 8.04
N PHE A 292 20.93 0.58 8.09
CA PHE A 292 20.01 0.32 6.98
C PHE A 292 20.35 1.23 5.81
N HIS A 293 20.37 0.65 4.61
CA HIS A 293 20.58 1.38 3.36
C HIS A 293 19.26 1.87 2.76
N VAL A 294 18.16 1.17 3.06
CA VAL A 294 16.81 1.51 2.60
C VAL A 294 15.77 1.04 3.63
N MET A 295 14.71 1.82 3.80
CA MET A 295 13.47 1.39 4.45
C MET A 295 12.36 1.26 3.41
N ILE A 296 11.55 0.22 3.54
CA ILE A 296 10.48 -0.09 2.60
C ILE A 296 9.15 -0.01 3.34
N GLY A 297 8.27 0.90 2.91
CA GLY A 297 6.92 1.05 3.41
C GLY A 297 5.92 0.29 2.54
N GLY A 298 5.26 -0.70 3.11
CA GLY A 298 4.30 -1.55 2.38
C GLY A 298 2.86 -1.12 2.47
N GLY A 299 2.55 0.18 2.37
CA GLY A 299 1.19 0.68 2.55
C GLY A 299 0.88 1.11 3.98
N ASP A 300 -0.15 1.94 4.14
CA ASP A 300 -0.56 2.57 5.38
C ASP A 300 0.58 3.35 6.04
N GLN A 301 1.30 4.18 5.27
CA GLN A 301 2.35 5.04 5.83
C GLN A 301 1.74 6.11 6.75
N ILE A 302 0.45 6.41 6.56
CA ILE A 302 -0.38 7.34 7.30
C ILE A 302 -1.83 6.84 7.32
N TYR A 303 -2.59 7.22 8.35
CA TYR A 303 -4.04 6.93 8.47
C TYR A 303 -4.85 8.22 8.30
N ASN A 304 -5.59 8.33 7.19
CA ASN A 304 -6.42 9.51 6.87
C ASN A 304 -7.89 9.35 7.25
N ASP A 305 -8.29 8.22 7.84
CA ASP A 305 -9.69 7.86 8.14
C ASP A 305 -10.41 8.84 9.07
N GLY A 306 -9.67 9.60 9.89
CA GLY A 306 -10.26 10.64 10.72
C GLY A 306 -11.05 11.68 9.91
N VAL A 307 -10.79 11.82 8.61
CA VAL A 307 -11.51 12.72 7.69
C VAL A 307 -13.03 12.49 7.75
N ARG A 308 -13.48 11.24 7.95
CA ARG A 308 -14.89 10.87 8.00
C ARG A 308 -15.52 10.94 9.39
N VAL A 309 -14.72 11.07 10.46
CA VAL A 309 -15.20 11.04 11.85
C VAL A 309 -15.10 12.40 12.52
N SER A 310 -13.91 12.98 12.56
CA SER A 310 -13.64 14.30 13.13
C SER A 310 -13.37 15.36 12.07
N GLY A 311 -13.20 14.95 10.80
CA GLY A 311 -12.93 15.84 9.69
C GLY A 311 -14.15 16.32 8.90
N PRO A 312 -13.91 16.97 7.75
CA PRO A 312 -14.91 17.62 6.91
C PRO A 312 -16.02 16.68 6.41
N LEU A 313 -15.73 15.38 6.26
CA LEU A 313 -16.70 14.41 5.74
C LEU A 313 -17.68 13.87 6.78
N ARG A 314 -17.59 14.30 8.04
CA ARG A 314 -18.51 13.87 9.11
C ARG A 314 -19.99 14.01 8.74
N THR A 315 -20.36 15.11 8.06
CA THR A 315 -21.74 15.34 7.61
C THR A 315 -22.17 14.32 6.57
N TRP A 316 -21.31 14.03 5.59
CA TRP A 316 -21.56 13.02 4.57
C TRP A 316 -21.68 11.61 5.18
N THR A 317 -20.77 11.25 6.09
CA THR A 317 -20.79 9.97 6.81
C THR A 317 -22.08 9.77 7.62
N SER A 318 -22.62 10.86 8.19
CA SER A 318 -23.83 10.83 9.00
C SER A 318 -25.13 10.63 8.18
N ILE A 319 -25.07 10.66 6.84
CA ILE A 319 -26.24 10.46 5.99
C ILE A 319 -26.68 8.99 6.02
N SER A 320 -27.81 8.72 6.66
CA SER A 320 -28.34 7.36 6.80
C SER A 320 -28.90 6.75 5.52
N SER A 321 -29.28 7.56 4.53
CA SER A 321 -29.83 7.08 3.26
C SER A 321 -28.70 6.79 2.26
N PRO A 322 -28.49 5.53 1.82
CA PRO A 322 -27.42 5.17 0.90
C PRO A 322 -27.49 5.95 -0.42
N LYS A 323 -28.70 6.16 -0.96
CA LYS A 323 -28.92 6.94 -2.18
C LYS A 323 -28.56 8.42 -2.00
N LYS A 324 -28.93 9.04 -0.88
CA LYS A 324 -28.57 10.45 -0.61
C LYS A 324 -27.07 10.60 -0.39
N ARG A 325 -26.44 9.65 0.31
CA ARG A 325 -25.00 9.64 0.57
C ARG A 325 -24.21 9.47 -0.73
N ARG A 326 -24.65 8.56 -1.61
CA ARG A 326 -24.07 8.37 -2.94
C ARG A 326 -24.19 9.61 -3.83
N ASN A 327 -25.32 10.31 -3.77
CA ASN A 327 -25.56 11.49 -4.61
C ASN A 327 -25.10 12.80 -3.95
N PHE A 328 -24.30 12.73 -2.88
CA PHE A 328 -23.83 13.91 -2.18
C PHE A 328 -22.71 14.58 -2.99
N PRO A 329 -22.82 15.87 -3.33
CA PRO A 329 -21.84 16.56 -4.15
C PRO A 329 -20.52 16.77 -3.40
N PHE A 330 -19.43 16.92 -4.14
CA PHE A 330 -18.11 17.27 -3.63
C PHE A 330 -17.62 18.59 -4.23
N PRO A 331 -18.20 19.74 -3.81
CA PRO A 331 -17.86 21.05 -4.35
C PRO A 331 -16.45 21.49 -3.91
N GLU A 332 -15.91 22.52 -4.57
CA GLU A 332 -14.57 23.07 -4.25
C GLU A 332 -14.41 23.42 -2.75
N SER A 333 -15.46 23.90 -2.09
CA SER A 333 -15.40 24.20 -0.65
C SER A 333 -15.10 22.97 0.21
N LEU A 334 -15.78 21.85 -0.05
CA LEU A 334 -15.54 20.59 0.67
C LEU A 334 -14.20 19.98 0.27
N ARG A 335 -13.81 20.10 -1.01
CA ARG A 335 -12.50 19.69 -1.50
C ARG A 335 -11.38 20.44 -0.77
N ALA A 336 -11.48 21.76 -0.63
CA ALA A 336 -10.50 22.59 0.08
C ALA A 336 -10.42 22.24 1.58
N GLU A 337 -11.55 21.98 2.23
CA GLU A 337 -11.56 21.49 3.63
C GLU A 337 -10.86 20.14 3.77
N CYS A 338 -11.12 19.19 2.85
CA CYS A 338 -10.45 17.88 2.84
C CYS A 338 -8.95 18.03 2.53
N ASP A 339 -8.58 18.82 1.53
CA ASP A 339 -7.18 19.07 1.16
C ASP A 339 -6.38 19.69 2.33
N ASN A 340 -6.99 20.63 3.08
CA ASN A 340 -6.43 21.12 4.34
C ASN A 340 -6.26 20.00 5.39
N TYR A 341 -7.24 19.12 5.54
CA TYR A 341 -7.17 18.01 6.48
C TYR A 341 -5.99 17.07 6.16
N TYR A 342 -5.88 16.62 4.90
CA TYR A 342 -4.80 15.71 4.48
C TYR A 342 -3.43 16.38 4.64
N LEU A 343 -3.26 17.62 4.17
CA LEU A 343 -2.00 18.38 4.35
C LEU A 343 -1.56 18.42 5.82
N ASN A 344 -2.47 18.81 6.70
CA ASN A 344 -2.19 18.93 8.13
C ASN A 344 -1.87 17.57 8.76
N ASN A 345 -2.56 16.50 8.36
CA ASN A 345 -2.27 15.16 8.86
C ASN A 345 -0.89 14.68 8.40
N TYR A 346 -0.52 14.87 7.13
CA TYR A 346 0.82 14.55 6.63
C TYR A 346 1.90 15.34 7.35
N ILE A 347 1.75 16.67 7.51
CA ILE A 347 2.71 17.50 8.25
C ILE A 347 2.86 17.02 9.70
N ARG A 348 1.75 16.75 10.39
CA ARG A 348 1.76 16.23 11.77
C ARG A 348 2.48 14.88 11.84
N TRP A 349 2.07 13.93 11.01
CA TRP A 349 2.50 12.54 11.13
C TRP A 349 3.96 12.33 10.71
N TYR A 350 4.38 12.86 9.55
CA TYR A 350 5.78 12.81 9.12
C TYR A 350 6.70 13.73 9.96
N GLY A 351 6.12 14.66 10.73
CA GLY A 351 6.81 15.46 11.73
C GLY A 351 6.92 14.81 13.11
N THR A 352 6.29 13.65 13.36
CA THR A 352 6.25 12.99 14.67
C THR A 352 7.50 12.17 14.94
N GLU A 353 8.19 12.42 16.06
CA GLU A 353 9.32 11.60 16.50
C GLU A 353 8.86 10.27 17.14
N PRO A 354 9.58 9.14 16.94
CA PRO A 354 10.91 9.01 16.32
C PRO A 354 10.88 8.79 14.79
N PHE A 355 9.69 8.69 14.18
CA PHE A 355 9.53 8.44 12.75
C PHE A 355 10.15 9.57 11.90
N ALA A 356 10.01 10.82 12.35
CA ALA A 356 10.58 11.97 11.69
C ALA A 356 12.12 11.90 11.63
N ALA A 357 12.80 11.45 12.68
CA ALA A 357 14.26 11.24 12.67
C ALA A 357 14.68 10.11 11.73
N ALA A 358 13.89 9.03 11.64
CA ALA A 358 14.15 7.93 10.70
C ALA A 358 14.04 8.39 9.23
N ASN A 359 13.00 9.14 8.88
CA ASN A 359 12.82 9.71 7.54
C ASN A 359 13.97 10.63 7.08
N GLY A 360 14.69 11.25 8.02
CA GLY A 360 15.87 12.07 7.70
C GLY A 360 17.14 11.26 7.46
N GLN A 361 17.17 9.97 7.82
CA GLN A 361 18.41 9.18 7.91
C GLN A 361 18.37 7.87 7.10
N ILE A 362 17.18 7.32 6.84
CA ILE A 362 17.01 6.06 6.13
C ILE A 362 16.21 6.33 4.85
N PRO A 363 16.83 6.20 3.65
CA PRO A 363 16.15 6.41 2.39
C PRO A 363 14.94 5.47 2.23
N GLN A 364 13.77 5.99 1.84
CA GLN A 364 12.54 5.20 1.71
C GLN A 364 12.17 4.79 0.28
N LEU A 365 11.44 3.69 0.16
CA LEU A 365 10.66 3.25 -1.00
C LEU A 365 9.27 2.83 -0.51
N ASN A 366 8.20 3.46 -1.01
CA ASN A 366 6.85 3.22 -0.50
C ASN A 366 5.83 2.94 -1.61
N ILE A 367 4.91 2.02 -1.34
CA ILE A 367 3.60 1.98 -2.00
C ILE A 367 2.53 2.42 -1.00
N TRP A 368 1.43 3.01 -1.47
CA TRP A 368 0.27 3.30 -0.63
C TRP A 368 -0.70 2.13 -0.50
N ASP A 369 -1.50 2.14 0.57
CA ASP A 369 -2.68 1.28 0.75
C ASP A 369 -3.96 2.12 0.92
N ASP A 370 -5.06 1.51 1.36
CA ASP A 370 -6.33 2.21 1.52
C ASP A 370 -6.34 3.23 2.65
N HIS A 371 -5.69 3.03 3.80
CA HIS A 371 -5.70 4.04 4.88
C HIS A 371 -4.91 5.32 4.53
N ASP A 372 -4.01 5.27 3.54
CA ASP A 372 -3.42 6.47 2.94
C ASP A 372 -4.50 7.34 2.26
N ILE A 373 -5.62 6.73 1.82
CA ILE A 373 -6.78 7.38 1.21
C ILE A 373 -7.92 7.49 2.23
N ILE A 374 -8.65 6.39 2.42
CA ILE A 374 -9.69 6.14 3.40
C ILE A 374 -9.89 4.62 3.45
N ASP A 375 -10.04 4.08 4.64
CA ASP A 375 -10.39 2.69 4.95
C ASP A 375 -11.36 2.04 3.92
N GLY A 376 -10.94 0.94 3.32
CA GLY A 376 -11.67 0.15 2.32
C GLY A 376 -11.67 0.71 0.90
N PHE A 377 -10.87 1.73 0.59
CA PHE A 377 -10.85 2.33 -0.75
C PHE A 377 -10.50 1.30 -1.84
N GLY A 378 -11.40 1.14 -2.80
CA GLY A 378 -11.31 0.16 -3.88
C GLY A 378 -12.16 -1.09 -3.66
N SER A 379 -12.68 -1.31 -2.45
CA SER A 379 -13.37 -2.55 -2.07
C SER A 379 -14.87 -2.40 -1.86
N TYR A 380 -15.36 -1.16 -1.80
CA TYR A 380 -16.79 -0.88 -1.85
C TYR A 380 -17.41 -1.21 -3.21
N VAL A 381 -18.75 -1.29 -3.26
CA VAL A 381 -19.47 -1.51 -4.51
C VAL A 381 -19.19 -0.40 -5.53
N ASP A 382 -19.01 -0.77 -6.79
CA ASP A 382 -18.58 0.12 -7.88
C ASP A 382 -19.41 1.40 -7.99
N ASP A 383 -20.74 1.27 -7.93
CA ASP A 383 -21.66 2.42 -7.97
C ASP A 383 -21.41 3.44 -6.84
N PHE A 384 -20.95 2.99 -5.68
CA PHE A 384 -20.64 3.84 -4.53
C PHE A 384 -19.24 4.44 -4.63
N MET A 385 -18.25 3.66 -5.07
CA MET A 385 -16.89 4.14 -5.36
C MET A 385 -16.87 5.26 -6.42
N LYS A 386 -17.82 5.28 -7.35
CA LYS A 386 -17.95 6.31 -8.39
C LYS A 386 -18.58 7.62 -7.93
N CYS A 387 -19.05 7.73 -6.68
CA CYS A 387 -19.63 8.99 -6.22
C CYS A 387 -18.60 10.12 -6.10
N ASP A 388 -19.10 11.36 -6.14
CA ASP A 388 -18.28 12.57 -6.13
C ASP A 388 -17.32 12.62 -4.94
N VAL A 389 -17.76 12.15 -3.76
CA VAL A 389 -16.92 12.14 -2.55
C VAL A 389 -15.72 11.21 -2.69
N PHE A 390 -15.90 9.98 -3.17
CA PHE A 390 -14.79 9.02 -3.34
C PHE A 390 -13.81 9.47 -4.42
N ARG A 391 -14.32 10.02 -5.53
CA ARG A 391 -13.47 10.60 -6.58
C ARG A 391 -12.65 11.78 -6.05
N GLY A 392 -13.30 12.65 -5.27
CA GLY A 392 -12.67 13.81 -4.64
C GLY A 392 -11.54 13.45 -3.67
N ILE A 393 -11.82 12.59 -2.68
CA ILE A 393 -10.80 12.17 -1.71
C ILE A 393 -9.70 11.33 -2.35
N GLY A 394 -10.01 10.50 -3.35
CA GLY A 394 -9.02 9.73 -4.09
C GLY A 394 -7.99 10.64 -4.75
N GLY A 395 -8.43 11.71 -5.42
CA GLY A 395 -7.53 12.71 -6.02
C GLY A 395 -6.70 13.48 -4.98
N ILE A 396 -7.31 13.88 -3.85
CA ILE A 396 -6.60 14.59 -2.77
C ILE A 396 -5.53 13.70 -2.13
N ALA A 397 -5.87 12.44 -1.83
CA ALA A 397 -4.93 11.48 -1.27
C ALA A 397 -3.78 11.21 -2.24
N HIS A 398 -4.07 11.00 -3.53
CA HIS A 398 -3.06 10.81 -4.57
C HIS A 398 -2.08 11.99 -4.66
N LYS A 399 -2.58 13.24 -4.57
CA LYS A 399 -1.72 14.45 -4.51
C LYS A 399 -0.66 14.35 -3.41
N TYR A 400 -1.06 14.01 -2.19
CA TYR A 400 -0.12 13.93 -1.06
C TYR A 400 0.74 12.67 -1.08
N TYR A 401 0.23 11.57 -1.64
CA TYR A 401 1.03 10.38 -1.94
C TYR A 401 2.20 10.69 -2.88
N MET A 402 1.93 11.38 -4.00
CA MET A 402 2.97 11.81 -4.94
C MET A 402 4.00 12.74 -4.28
N LEU A 403 3.53 13.72 -3.50
CA LEU A 403 4.40 14.71 -2.85
C LEU A 403 5.27 14.10 -1.75
N PHE A 404 4.67 13.44 -0.75
CA PHE A 404 5.36 12.99 0.46
C PHE A 404 6.09 11.66 0.31
N GLN A 405 5.57 10.74 -0.50
CA GLN A 405 6.11 9.39 -0.59
C GLN A 405 6.97 9.15 -1.83
N HIS A 406 6.67 9.80 -2.96
CA HIS A 406 7.45 9.66 -4.20
C HIS A 406 8.35 10.85 -4.53
N HIS A 407 8.13 11.99 -3.88
CA HIS A 407 8.77 13.27 -4.21
C HIS A 407 8.53 13.67 -5.68
N LEU A 408 7.30 13.47 -6.17
CA LEU A 408 6.88 13.84 -7.52
C LEU A 408 5.87 14.99 -7.49
N PRO A 409 5.79 15.80 -8.57
CA PRO A 409 4.70 16.76 -8.73
C PRO A 409 3.35 16.04 -8.75
N PRO A 410 2.32 16.59 -8.08
CA PRO A 410 0.97 16.04 -8.14
C PRO A 410 0.30 16.41 -9.47
N PRO A 411 -0.90 15.86 -9.76
CA PRO A 411 -1.78 16.39 -10.79
C PRO A 411 -2.06 17.88 -10.58
N ALA A 412 -2.30 18.62 -11.67
CA ALA A 412 -2.51 20.06 -11.62
C ALA A 412 -3.72 20.45 -10.75
N SER A 413 -4.83 19.73 -10.86
CA SER A 413 -6.01 19.91 -10.03
C SER A 413 -6.58 18.57 -9.59
N THR A 414 -7.44 18.61 -8.57
CA THR A 414 -8.16 17.43 -8.06
C THR A 414 -9.66 17.55 -8.33
N TYR A 415 -10.38 16.42 -8.34
CA TYR A 415 -11.79 16.36 -8.70
C TYR A 415 -12.71 17.23 -7.82
N THR A 416 -13.65 17.93 -8.47
CA THR A 416 -14.76 18.65 -7.84
C THR A 416 -16.06 18.46 -8.65
N SER A 417 -17.20 18.43 -7.97
CA SER A 417 -18.52 18.21 -8.61
C SER A 417 -19.11 19.46 -9.28
N ASP A 418 -18.60 20.64 -8.94
CA ASP A 418 -19.07 21.95 -9.41
C ASP A 418 -18.23 22.52 -10.56
N THR A 419 -17.15 21.85 -10.96
CA THR A 419 -16.39 22.23 -12.16
C THR A 419 -17.19 21.92 -13.42
N THR A 420 -17.57 22.97 -14.16
CA THR A 420 -18.35 22.88 -15.40
C THR A 420 -17.51 22.70 -16.66
N SER A 421 -16.25 22.27 -16.55
CA SER A 421 -15.34 22.29 -17.71
C SER A 421 -15.89 21.43 -18.84
N GLU A 422 -16.13 22.06 -20.00
CA GLU A 422 -16.46 21.42 -21.28
C GLU A 422 -15.27 20.60 -21.83
N ALA A 423 -14.11 20.70 -21.17
CA ALA A 423 -12.88 19.97 -21.45
C ALA A 423 -12.64 18.91 -20.36
N GLN A 424 -13.64 18.07 -20.10
CA GLN A 424 -13.37 16.76 -19.52
C GLN A 424 -12.54 16.00 -20.57
N ASP A 425 -11.30 15.69 -20.22
CA ASP A 425 -10.52 14.69 -20.93
C ASP A 425 -11.22 13.33 -20.86
N GLU A 426 -10.82 12.36 -21.70
CA GLU A 426 -11.42 11.01 -21.69
C GLU A 426 -11.34 10.32 -20.31
N ALA A 427 -10.49 10.83 -19.40
CA ALA A 427 -10.34 10.40 -18.00
C ALA A 427 -11.26 11.10 -16.99
N GLY A 428 -11.98 12.17 -17.37
CA GLY A 428 -12.98 12.83 -16.54
C GLY A 428 -12.44 13.69 -15.39
N GLN A 429 -11.19 14.17 -15.48
CA GLN A 429 -10.57 15.14 -14.57
C GLN A 429 -10.12 16.38 -15.35
N GLY A 430 -11.08 17.16 -15.85
CA GLY A 430 -10.77 18.45 -16.45
C GLY A 430 -10.01 19.35 -15.47
N LEU A 431 -9.05 20.13 -15.98
CA LEU A 431 -8.34 21.15 -15.19
C LEU A 431 -9.34 22.10 -14.54
N ASP A 432 -9.26 22.28 -13.22
CA ASP A 432 -10.01 23.29 -12.48
C ASP A 432 -9.15 24.55 -12.33
N PRO A 433 -9.42 25.63 -13.09
CA PRO A 433 -8.62 26.84 -13.04
C PRO A 433 -8.63 27.47 -11.64
N ASN A 434 -9.69 27.29 -10.85
CA ASN A 434 -9.79 27.89 -9.52
C ASN A 434 -8.70 27.37 -8.58
N GLN A 435 -8.37 26.09 -8.69
CA GLN A 435 -7.30 25.46 -7.92
C GLN A 435 -5.90 25.94 -8.35
N MET A 436 -5.78 26.43 -9.60
CA MET A 436 -4.51 26.87 -10.19
C MET A 436 -4.23 28.37 -10.07
N ILE A 437 -5.22 29.21 -9.71
CA ILE A 437 -5.06 30.68 -9.69
C ILE A 437 -3.88 31.11 -8.82
N ALA A 438 -3.77 30.53 -7.62
CA ALA A 438 -2.79 30.91 -6.61
C ALA A 438 -1.76 29.81 -6.29
N ALA A 439 -1.82 28.67 -6.99
CA ALA A 439 -0.91 27.56 -6.79
C ALA A 439 0.08 27.43 -7.95
N TYR A 440 1.29 27.02 -7.62
CA TYR A 440 2.27 26.49 -8.56
C TYR A 440 2.24 24.97 -8.50
N VAL A 441 2.19 24.33 -9.66
CA VAL A 441 2.37 22.88 -9.81
C VAL A 441 3.47 22.67 -10.85
N HIS A 442 4.52 21.94 -10.48
CA HIS A 442 5.59 21.62 -11.42
C HIS A 442 5.06 20.71 -12.54
N PRO A 443 5.52 20.85 -13.79
CA PRO A 443 5.18 19.90 -14.84
C PRO A 443 5.50 18.46 -14.44
N ALA A 444 4.72 17.50 -14.93
CA ALA A 444 4.92 16.09 -14.64
C ALA A 444 6.39 15.67 -14.86
N MET A 445 6.94 14.94 -13.90
CA MET A 445 8.30 14.42 -13.94
C MET A 445 8.28 12.93 -14.22
N THR A 446 9.01 12.50 -15.24
CA THR A 446 9.17 11.08 -15.57
C THR A 446 10.47 10.55 -14.99
N GLU A 447 10.42 9.38 -14.35
CA GLU A 447 11.60 8.72 -13.81
C GLU A 447 11.67 7.25 -14.26
N PRO A 448 12.85 6.74 -14.63
CA PRO A 448 12.98 5.44 -15.30
C PRO A 448 12.74 4.24 -14.36
N ASN A 449 12.75 4.45 -13.04
CA ASN A 449 12.40 3.44 -12.05
C ASN A 449 10.90 3.15 -11.97
N TYR A 450 10.03 4.05 -12.47
CA TYR A 450 8.60 3.80 -12.47
C TYR A 450 8.15 3.01 -13.71
N ILE A 451 7.15 2.16 -13.50
CA ILE A 451 6.38 1.44 -14.51
C ILE A 451 4.94 1.94 -14.38
N VAL A 452 4.63 2.96 -15.17
CA VAL A 452 3.34 3.65 -15.13
C VAL A 452 2.29 2.83 -15.87
N GLY A 453 1.13 2.59 -15.24
CA GLY A 453 0.01 1.89 -15.87
C GLY A 453 -0.44 2.60 -17.15
N SER A 454 -0.89 1.86 -18.17
CA SER A 454 -1.26 2.45 -19.46
C SER A 454 -2.62 3.16 -19.44
N SER A 455 -3.45 2.88 -18.44
CA SER A 455 -4.81 3.41 -18.33
C SER A 455 -5.04 3.98 -16.93
N PRO A 456 -5.86 5.04 -16.82
CA PRO A 456 -6.19 5.60 -15.51
C PRO A 456 -7.01 4.62 -14.68
N GLY A 457 -6.90 4.76 -13.37
CA GLY A 457 -7.72 4.05 -12.40
C GLY A 457 -9.20 4.42 -12.53
N PRO A 458 -10.11 3.54 -12.08
CA PRO A 458 -11.55 3.74 -12.25
C PRO A 458 -12.14 4.76 -11.27
N TYR A 459 -11.44 5.04 -10.17
CA TYR A 459 -11.91 5.90 -9.07
C TYR A 459 -10.94 7.06 -8.80
N VAL A 460 -9.65 6.73 -8.66
CA VAL A 460 -8.55 7.67 -8.77
C VAL A 460 -8.21 7.72 -10.25
N ALA A 461 -8.70 8.72 -10.98
CA ALA A 461 -8.56 8.82 -12.43
C ALA A 461 -7.13 9.26 -12.85
N GLU A 462 -6.14 8.64 -12.22
CA GLU A 462 -4.70 8.80 -12.38
C GLU A 462 -4.09 7.46 -12.78
N HIS A 463 -2.84 7.47 -13.24
CA HIS A 463 -2.14 6.25 -13.63
C HIS A 463 -1.42 5.61 -12.44
N SER A 464 -1.44 4.28 -12.36
CA SER A 464 -0.73 3.54 -11.31
C SER A 464 0.79 3.74 -11.40
N HIS A 465 1.45 3.87 -10.25
CA HIS A 465 2.90 4.07 -10.16
C HIS A 465 3.61 2.87 -9.54
N ASN A 466 3.86 1.84 -10.36
CA ASN A 466 4.65 0.68 -9.97
C ASN A 466 6.15 1.01 -10.07
N MET A 467 7.02 0.27 -9.37
CA MET A 467 8.45 0.59 -9.33
C MET A 467 9.36 -0.62 -9.51
N PHE A 468 10.39 -0.48 -10.33
CA PHE A 468 11.53 -1.38 -10.38
C PHE A 468 12.81 -0.63 -9.97
N THR A 469 13.60 -1.21 -9.08
CA THR A 469 14.92 -0.69 -8.73
C THR A 469 15.89 -1.78 -8.27
N LYS A 470 17.19 -1.49 -8.30
CA LYS A 470 18.25 -2.37 -7.79
C LYS A 470 18.52 -2.04 -6.33
N LEU A 471 18.46 -3.00 -5.42
CA LEU A 471 18.83 -2.80 -4.01
C LEU A 471 20.28 -3.24 -3.80
N GLY A 472 21.20 -2.49 -4.40
CA GLY A 472 22.62 -2.81 -4.44
C GLY A 472 22.96 -3.86 -5.49
N ALA A 473 23.99 -4.67 -5.24
CA ALA A 473 24.63 -5.50 -6.26
C ALA A 473 23.77 -6.67 -6.78
N ARG A 474 22.98 -7.34 -5.93
CA ARG A 474 22.39 -8.66 -6.28
C ARG A 474 20.90 -8.80 -5.99
N ILE A 475 20.24 -7.74 -5.52
CA ILE A 475 18.81 -7.74 -5.20
C ILE A 475 18.06 -6.84 -6.18
N ALA A 476 17.11 -7.43 -6.92
CA ALA A 476 16.10 -6.68 -7.66
C ALA A 476 14.90 -6.41 -6.75
N PHE A 477 14.27 -5.24 -6.89
CA PHE A 477 13.06 -4.88 -6.17
C PHE A 477 11.94 -4.48 -7.13
N LEU A 478 10.74 -4.94 -6.82
CA LEU A 478 9.51 -4.60 -7.53
C LEU A 478 8.44 -4.19 -6.52
N GLY A 479 7.91 -2.97 -6.61
CA GLY A 479 6.75 -2.51 -5.84
C GLY A 479 5.54 -2.32 -6.75
N ILE A 480 4.40 -2.88 -6.36
CA ILE A 480 3.15 -2.80 -7.14
C ILE A 480 2.19 -1.83 -6.47
N ASP A 481 1.74 -0.82 -7.21
CA ASP A 481 0.65 0.05 -6.81
C ASP A 481 -0.66 -0.71 -7.01
N ALA A 482 -1.17 -1.25 -5.90
CA ALA A 482 -2.36 -2.10 -5.86
C ALA A 482 -3.64 -1.31 -5.51
N ARG A 483 -3.62 0.03 -5.54
CA ARG A 483 -4.75 0.88 -5.14
C ARG A 483 -5.29 1.76 -6.25
N THR A 484 -4.44 2.33 -7.10
CA THR A 484 -4.91 3.23 -8.17
C THR A 484 -5.92 2.56 -9.10
N GLU A 485 -5.65 1.32 -9.51
CA GLU A 485 -6.48 0.56 -10.46
C GLU A 485 -7.52 -0.35 -9.78
N ARG A 486 -7.53 -0.38 -8.44
CA ARG A 486 -8.28 -1.38 -7.68
C ARG A 486 -9.78 -1.18 -7.78
N THR A 487 -10.46 -2.30 -7.95
CA THR A 487 -11.90 -2.47 -7.78
C THR A 487 -12.15 -3.69 -6.88
N ARG A 488 -13.40 -3.85 -6.43
CA ARG A 488 -13.83 -5.03 -5.67
C ARG A 488 -13.59 -6.37 -6.37
N HIS A 489 -13.34 -6.36 -7.68
CA HIS A 489 -13.18 -7.58 -8.49
C HIS A 489 -11.79 -7.74 -9.10
N GLN A 490 -10.94 -6.72 -9.03
CA GLN A 490 -9.65 -6.71 -9.70
C GLN A 490 -8.70 -5.73 -9.00
N VAL A 491 -7.46 -6.16 -8.75
CA VAL A 491 -6.46 -5.33 -8.08
C VAL A 491 -5.72 -4.45 -9.09
N ASN A 492 -5.18 -5.05 -10.16
CA ASN A 492 -4.54 -4.32 -11.25
C ASN A 492 -5.05 -4.77 -12.62
N TYR A 493 -4.93 -3.89 -13.61
CA TYR A 493 -5.27 -4.23 -14.98
C TYR A 493 -4.32 -5.32 -15.54
N PRO A 494 -4.82 -6.25 -16.37
CA PRO A 494 -3.98 -7.27 -17.02
C PRO A 494 -2.79 -6.67 -17.80
N GLU A 495 -3.00 -5.55 -18.48
CA GLU A 495 -1.99 -4.80 -19.23
C GLU A 495 -0.93 -4.17 -18.30
N THR A 496 -1.31 -3.71 -17.11
CA THR A 496 -0.36 -3.22 -16.10
C THR A 496 0.54 -4.35 -15.60
N TYR A 497 -0.03 -5.53 -15.32
CA TYR A 497 0.80 -6.71 -15.03
C TYR A 497 1.74 -7.06 -16.19
N GLU A 498 1.29 -6.96 -17.43
CA GLU A 498 2.14 -7.26 -18.58
C GLU A 498 3.31 -6.28 -18.70
N ALA A 499 3.08 -4.99 -18.50
CA ALA A 499 4.13 -3.97 -18.46
C ALA A 499 5.15 -4.26 -17.34
N ILE A 500 4.67 -4.59 -16.15
CA ILE A 500 5.50 -4.94 -14.98
C ILE A 500 6.41 -6.13 -15.29
N PHE A 501 5.83 -7.25 -15.75
CA PHE A 501 6.60 -8.47 -16.00
C PHE A 501 7.49 -8.34 -17.24
N SER A 502 7.10 -7.56 -18.24
CA SER A 502 7.97 -7.26 -19.39
C SER A 502 9.20 -6.47 -18.96
N ARG A 503 9.01 -5.42 -18.16
CA ARG A 503 10.13 -4.64 -17.61
C ARG A 503 11.03 -5.51 -16.74
N LEU A 504 10.46 -6.31 -15.85
CA LEU A 504 11.24 -7.20 -14.98
C LEU A 504 12.11 -8.18 -15.80
N ARG A 505 11.55 -8.82 -16.84
CA ARG A 505 12.33 -9.71 -17.71
C ARG A 505 13.47 -8.98 -18.40
N GLN A 506 13.23 -7.78 -18.92
CA GLN A 506 14.25 -6.96 -19.56
C GLN A 506 15.42 -6.69 -18.61
N GLU A 507 15.13 -6.28 -17.38
CA GLU A 507 16.14 -5.94 -16.37
C GLU A 507 16.95 -7.18 -15.93
N LEU A 508 16.27 -8.32 -15.70
CA LEU A 508 16.93 -9.58 -15.35
C LEU A 508 17.79 -10.11 -16.52
N SER A 509 17.30 -10.03 -17.76
CA SER A 509 18.06 -10.40 -18.96
C SER A 509 19.30 -9.53 -19.12
N HIS A 510 19.16 -8.21 -18.95
CA HIS A 510 20.27 -7.27 -19.05
C HIS A 510 21.35 -7.57 -18.00
N ALA A 511 20.95 -7.78 -16.75
CA ALA A 511 21.86 -8.13 -15.65
C ALA A 511 22.67 -9.42 -15.91
N ILE A 512 22.04 -10.44 -16.51
CA ILE A 512 22.75 -11.66 -16.93
C ILE A 512 23.76 -11.35 -18.04
N GLN A 513 23.35 -10.56 -19.05
CA GLN A 513 24.21 -10.22 -20.20
C GLN A 513 25.43 -9.40 -19.80
N THR A 514 25.31 -8.54 -18.79
CA THR A 514 26.42 -7.73 -18.26
C THR A 514 27.27 -8.45 -17.21
N GLY A 515 26.95 -9.70 -16.87
CA GLY A 515 27.73 -10.51 -15.92
C GLY A 515 27.44 -10.21 -14.45
N GLU A 516 26.37 -9.48 -14.14
CA GLU A 516 25.96 -9.08 -12.79
C GLU A 516 24.55 -9.61 -12.47
N PRO A 517 24.30 -10.94 -12.53
CA PRO A 517 22.96 -11.49 -12.39
C PRO A 517 22.43 -11.29 -10.97
N PHE A 518 21.19 -10.81 -10.87
CA PHE A 518 20.46 -10.79 -9.61
C PHE A 518 20.31 -12.21 -9.03
N LYS A 519 20.39 -12.31 -7.70
CA LYS A 519 20.18 -13.56 -6.95
C LYS A 519 18.84 -13.58 -6.24
N HIS A 520 18.33 -12.40 -5.90
CA HIS A 520 17.04 -12.23 -5.23
C HIS A 520 16.16 -11.22 -5.95
N LEU A 521 14.86 -11.48 -5.92
CA LEU A 521 13.79 -10.56 -6.28
C LEU A 521 12.94 -10.34 -5.03
N ILE A 522 12.87 -9.10 -4.55
CA ILE A 522 11.94 -8.69 -3.50
C ILE A 522 10.73 -8.03 -4.15
N LEU A 523 9.54 -8.62 -3.94
CA LEU A 523 8.26 -8.06 -4.37
C LEU A 523 7.53 -7.45 -3.17
N LEU A 524 7.14 -6.19 -3.29
CA LEU A 524 6.30 -5.49 -2.32
C LEU A 524 4.84 -5.47 -2.77
N LEU A 525 3.96 -5.94 -1.88
CA LEU A 525 2.50 -5.87 -2.01
C LEU A 525 1.94 -5.23 -0.74
N GLY A 526 0.91 -4.38 -0.84
CA GLY A 526 0.26 -3.79 0.35
C GLY A 526 -0.32 -4.88 1.25
N ILE A 527 -1.03 -5.81 0.62
CA ILE A 527 -1.73 -6.90 1.30
C ILE A 527 -1.00 -8.25 1.15
N PRO A 528 -0.94 -9.08 2.21
CA PRO A 528 -0.28 -10.39 2.17
C PRO A 528 -0.97 -11.36 1.22
N ILE A 529 -0.17 -12.18 0.53
CA ILE A 529 -0.66 -13.10 -0.49
C ILE A 529 -0.67 -14.56 -0.03
N ALA A 530 0.22 -14.93 0.90
CA ALA A 530 0.28 -16.25 1.52
C ALA A 530 -0.19 -16.19 2.98
N TYR A 531 -1.51 -16.08 3.17
CA TYR A 531 -2.13 -15.84 4.48
C TYR A 531 -3.37 -16.74 4.69
N PRO A 532 -3.79 -17.03 5.95
CA PRO A 532 -4.93 -17.90 6.18
C PRO A 532 -6.21 -17.37 5.52
N ARG A 533 -6.93 -18.26 4.83
CA ARG A 533 -8.22 -17.91 4.23
C ARG A 533 -9.22 -17.56 5.31
N LEU A 534 -9.75 -16.35 5.22
CA LEU A 534 -10.63 -15.76 6.20
C LEU A 534 -12.12 -15.87 5.81
N THR A 535 -12.46 -16.41 4.63
CA THR A 535 -13.84 -16.47 4.07
C THR A 535 -14.89 -17.18 4.94
N TRP A 536 -14.45 -17.85 6.01
CA TRP A 536 -15.32 -18.47 6.99
C TRP A 536 -15.70 -17.53 8.14
N LEU A 537 -14.93 -16.46 8.39
CA LEU A 537 -15.23 -15.43 9.39
C LEU A 537 -16.53 -14.71 9.06
N GLU A 538 -16.81 -14.44 7.78
CA GLU A 538 -18.11 -13.95 7.30
C GLU A 538 -19.27 -14.78 7.86
N ASN A 539 -19.18 -16.11 7.77
CA ASN A 539 -20.23 -17.01 8.24
C ASN A 539 -20.39 -16.99 9.78
N ILE A 540 -19.33 -16.71 10.52
CA ILE A 540 -19.39 -16.58 11.98
C ILE A 540 -19.97 -15.23 12.39
N PHE A 541 -19.53 -14.15 11.77
CA PHE A 541 -20.02 -12.81 12.09
C PHE A 541 -21.43 -12.52 11.55
N ALA A 542 -21.84 -13.23 10.49
CA ALA A 542 -23.21 -13.26 9.99
C ALA A 542 -24.11 -14.24 10.78
N SER A 543 -23.56 -15.01 11.73
CA SER A 543 -24.34 -15.94 12.52
C SER A 543 -25.39 -15.23 13.38
N PRO A 544 -26.65 -15.71 13.44
CA PRO A 544 -27.68 -15.18 14.33
C PRO A 544 -27.27 -15.15 15.81
N LEU A 545 -26.32 -16.00 16.22
CA LEU A 545 -25.74 -16.06 17.56
C LEU A 545 -24.93 -14.81 17.93
N MET A 546 -24.45 -14.05 16.95
CA MET A 546 -23.78 -12.75 17.17
C MET A 546 -24.79 -11.60 17.36
N GLY A 547 -26.08 -11.83 17.09
CA GLY A 547 -27.15 -10.82 17.24
C GLY A 547 -27.20 -10.17 18.62
N PRO A 548 -27.18 -10.94 19.73
CA PRO A 548 -27.14 -10.39 21.09
C PRO A 548 -25.88 -9.57 21.39
N VAL A 549 -24.71 -9.99 20.89
CA VAL A 549 -23.42 -9.29 21.08
C VAL A 549 -23.39 -7.97 20.30
N LYS A 550 -23.83 -7.98 19.03
CA LYS A 550 -24.02 -6.77 18.21
C LYS A 550 -25.01 -5.79 18.86
N LEU A 551 -26.09 -6.31 19.43
CA LEU A 551 -27.10 -5.50 20.13
C LEU A 551 -26.55 -4.91 21.43
N LEU A 552 -25.74 -5.64 22.20
CA LEU A 552 -25.08 -5.15 23.41
C LEU A 552 -24.06 -4.05 23.10
N ASN A 553 -23.21 -4.26 22.08
CA ASN A 553 -22.24 -3.23 21.65
C ASN A 553 -22.94 -1.94 21.20
N ARG A 554 -24.03 -2.08 20.43
CA ARG A 554 -24.81 -0.92 19.96
C ARG A 554 -25.56 -0.20 21.08
N ARG A 555 -25.86 -0.84 22.22
CA ARG A 555 -26.62 -0.26 23.34
C ARG A 555 -25.78 0.27 24.49
N VAL A 556 -24.58 -0.28 24.74
CA VAL A 556 -23.86 -0.06 26.01
C VAL A 556 -22.56 0.72 25.84
N GLY A 557 -22.09 0.99 24.62
CA GLY A 557 -20.92 1.85 24.39
C GLY A 557 -19.61 1.36 25.02
N PHE A 558 -19.57 0.11 25.48
CA PHE A 558 -18.45 -0.45 26.24
C PHE A 558 -17.49 -1.30 25.37
N GLY A 559 -17.37 -0.94 24.10
CA GLY A 559 -16.57 -1.67 23.10
C GLY A 559 -16.32 -0.85 21.85
N GLY A 560 -16.03 0.44 22.01
CA GLY A 560 -15.55 1.28 20.91
C GLY A 560 -14.21 0.78 20.38
N SER A 561 -14.00 0.89 19.06
CA SER A 561 -12.77 0.52 18.33
C SER A 561 -12.69 -0.90 17.72
N PHE A 562 -13.81 -1.58 17.45
CA PHE A 562 -13.82 -2.88 16.74
C PHE A 562 -14.84 -3.02 15.60
N PHE A 563 -15.63 -2.00 15.27
CA PHE A 563 -16.69 -2.11 14.26
C PHE A 563 -16.70 -0.92 13.30
N ASN A 564 -16.69 -1.20 12.00
CA ASN A 564 -16.70 -0.17 10.98
C ASN A 564 -18.06 0.53 10.93
N SER A 565 -18.03 1.85 10.75
CA SER A 565 -19.21 2.72 10.83
C SER A 565 -20.06 2.68 9.56
N PHE A 566 -19.57 2.03 8.50
CA PHE A 566 -20.17 2.04 7.17
C PHE A 566 -21.26 0.99 6.97
N ASP A 567 -21.16 -0.16 7.66
CA ASP A 567 -22.14 -1.26 7.59
C ASP A 567 -22.35 -2.03 8.92
N GLY A 568 -21.55 -1.76 9.96
CA GLY A 568 -21.57 -2.49 11.23
C GLY A 568 -20.85 -3.84 11.22
N SER A 569 -19.95 -4.07 10.27
CA SER A 569 -18.95 -5.14 10.25
C SER A 569 -17.86 -4.89 11.29
N VAL A 570 -17.09 -5.93 11.64
CA VAL A 570 -15.88 -5.83 12.47
C VAL A 570 -14.76 -5.33 11.55
N ASP A 571 -13.83 -4.47 11.96
CA ASP A 571 -12.74 -3.97 11.08
C ASP A 571 -12.06 -5.12 10.29
N LEU A 572 -11.88 -6.29 10.91
CA LEU A 572 -11.37 -7.53 10.31
C LEU A 572 -12.18 -8.11 9.11
N LEU A 573 -13.44 -7.67 8.92
CA LEU A 573 -14.33 -8.14 7.85
C LEU A 573 -14.22 -7.29 6.59
N ASP A 574 -13.74 -6.06 6.65
CA ASP A 574 -13.53 -5.24 5.45
C ASP A 574 -12.17 -5.61 4.82
N ASP A 575 -11.13 -5.86 5.64
CA ASP A 575 -9.84 -6.49 5.23
C ASP A 575 -10.05 -7.82 4.47
N LEU A 576 -11.17 -8.50 4.73
CA LEU A 576 -11.48 -9.80 4.17
C LEU A 576 -11.79 -9.77 2.67
N ASP A 577 -12.52 -8.76 2.20
CA ASP A 577 -12.79 -8.59 0.77
C ASP A 577 -11.56 -8.01 0.04
N ASP A 578 -10.70 -7.26 0.75
CA ASP A 578 -9.41 -6.72 0.25
C ASP A 578 -8.35 -7.79 -0.01
N HIS A 579 -8.40 -8.88 0.74
CA HIS A 579 -7.40 -9.94 0.69
C HIS A 579 -7.29 -10.60 -0.68
N TYR A 580 -6.06 -10.83 -1.15
CA TYR A 580 -5.77 -11.69 -2.31
C TYR A 580 -6.38 -13.10 -2.16
N THR A 581 -6.60 -13.56 -0.92
CA THR A 581 -7.20 -14.87 -0.63
C THR A 581 -8.73 -14.90 -0.73
N ALA A 582 -9.38 -13.75 -0.92
CA ALA A 582 -10.80 -13.63 -1.19
C ALA A 582 -11.19 -14.37 -2.48
N ARG A 583 -12.46 -14.77 -2.56
CA ARG A 583 -12.95 -15.58 -3.68
C ARG A 583 -12.83 -14.85 -5.03
N THR A 584 -13.04 -13.54 -5.03
CA THR A 584 -12.96 -12.65 -6.20
C THR A 584 -11.53 -12.55 -6.73
N HIS A 585 -10.54 -12.36 -5.85
CA HIS A 585 -9.14 -12.15 -6.23
C HIS A 585 -8.33 -13.43 -6.47
N LYS A 586 -8.85 -14.60 -6.09
CA LYS A 586 -8.12 -15.88 -6.18
C LYS A 586 -7.55 -16.18 -7.57
N ARG A 587 -8.25 -15.82 -8.65
CA ARG A 587 -7.76 -16.05 -10.03
C ARG A 587 -6.54 -15.18 -10.34
N GLU A 588 -6.64 -13.90 -10.04
CA GLU A 588 -5.57 -12.90 -10.22
C GLU A 588 -4.36 -13.25 -9.36
N ARG A 589 -4.58 -13.52 -8.06
CA ARG A 589 -3.58 -14.02 -7.12
C ARG A 589 -2.81 -15.21 -7.68
N ASN A 590 -3.53 -16.26 -8.11
CA ASN A 590 -2.89 -17.47 -8.61
C ASN A 590 -2.08 -17.17 -9.89
N GLY A 591 -2.61 -16.33 -10.78
CA GLY A 591 -1.89 -15.87 -11.96
C GLY A 591 -0.58 -15.16 -11.61
N LEU A 592 -0.61 -14.28 -10.62
CA LEU A 592 0.57 -13.55 -10.14
C LEU A 592 1.65 -14.50 -9.59
N ILE A 593 1.28 -15.42 -8.69
CA ILE A 593 2.23 -16.38 -8.10
C ILE A 593 2.85 -17.27 -9.18
N LEU A 594 2.03 -17.78 -10.11
CA LEU A 594 2.54 -18.64 -11.16
C LEU A 594 3.45 -17.88 -12.15
N LYS A 595 3.19 -16.59 -12.44
CA LYS A 595 4.11 -15.73 -13.19
C LYS A 595 5.44 -15.53 -12.45
N LEU A 596 5.41 -15.34 -11.13
CA LEU A 596 6.63 -15.23 -10.31
C LEU A 596 7.45 -16.53 -10.32
N GLN A 597 6.79 -17.69 -10.23
CA GLN A 597 7.47 -18.99 -10.35
C GLN A 597 8.14 -19.17 -11.72
N GLN A 598 7.49 -18.71 -12.80
CA GLN A 598 8.12 -18.70 -14.13
C GLN A 598 9.35 -17.82 -14.18
N ILE A 599 9.30 -16.60 -13.63
CA ILE A 599 10.46 -15.71 -13.55
C ILE A 599 11.59 -16.36 -12.73
N ALA A 600 11.27 -16.96 -11.58
CA ALA A 600 12.23 -17.66 -10.74
C ALA A 600 12.96 -18.75 -11.52
N ALA A 601 12.21 -19.59 -12.25
CA ALA A 601 12.79 -20.65 -13.07
C ALA A 601 13.54 -20.13 -14.30
N GLU A 602 13.03 -19.09 -14.97
CA GLU A 602 13.62 -18.54 -16.20
C GLU A 602 14.99 -17.88 -15.95
N PHE A 603 15.13 -17.19 -14.81
CA PHE A 603 16.31 -16.39 -14.48
C PHE A 603 17.14 -16.95 -13.30
N SER A 604 16.71 -18.07 -12.70
CA SER A 604 17.31 -18.64 -11.48
C SER A 604 17.43 -17.61 -10.36
N VAL A 605 16.37 -16.84 -10.12
CA VAL A 605 16.28 -15.80 -9.08
C VAL A 605 15.34 -16.26 -7.96
N ARG A 606 15.74 -16.10 -6.69
CA ARG A 606 14.89 -16.40 -5.54
C ARG A 606 13.90 -15.27 -5.30
N VAL A 607 12.61 -15.58 -5.25
CA VAL A 607 11.56 -14.58 -4.97
C VAL A 607 11.23 -14.55 -3.47
N THR A 608 11.23 -13.35 -2.90
CA THR A 608 10.72 -13.04 -1.57
C THR A 608 9.63 -11.97 -1.70
N ILE A 609 8.49 -12.18 -1.07
CA ILE A 609 7.39 -11.23 -1.01
C ILE A 609 7.40 -10.59 0.39
N ILE A 610 7.28 -9.28 0.45
CA ILE A 610 7.06 -8.52 1.68
C ILE A 610 5.68 -7.86 1.58
N GLY A 611 4.89 -7.93 2.66
CA GLY A 611 3.55 -7.33 2.72
C GLY A 611 3.07 -7.04 4.14
N GLY A 612 2.03 -6.21 4.25
CA GLY A 612 1.60 -5.54 5.48
C GLY A 612 0.09 -5.64 5.74
N ASP A 613 -0.51 -4.54 6.20
CA ASP A 613 -1.97 -4.29 6.32
C ASP A 613 -2.73 -5.10 7.39
N VAL A 614 -2.45 -6.39 7.57
CA VAL A 614 -3.27 -7.29 8.42
C VAL A 614 -3.03 -7.19 9.93
N HIS A 615 -2.20 -6.24 10.36
CA HIS A 615 -1.73 -5.98 11.73
C HIS A 615 -1.25 -7.23 12.51
N LEU A 616 -0.91 -8.32 11.82
CA LEU A 616 -0.57 -9.61 12.43
C LEU A 616 0.68 -10.19 11.79
N ALA A 617 1.73 -10.39 12.59
CA ALA A 617 2.98 -10.94 12.09
C ALA A 617 2.78 -12.40 11.69
N ALA A 618 3.30 -12.78 10.53
CA ALA A 618 3.29 -14.15 10.04
C ALA A 618 4.42 -14.38 9.01
N LEU A 619 4.67 -15.65 8.70
CA LEU A 619 5.53 -16.02 7.58
C LEU A 619 4.81 -17.06 6.73
N GLY A 620 4.26 -16.61 5.60
CA GLY A 620 3.66 -17.48 4.59
C GLY A 620 4.71 -17.98 3.60
N ARG A 621 4.42 -19.08 2.92
CA ARG A 621 5.27 -19.56 1.84
C ARG A 621 4.53 -20.46 0.85
N PHE A 622 4.98 -20.40 -0.40
CA PHE A 622 4.73 -21.41 -1.43
C PHE A 622 5.96 -22.30 -1.55
N TYR A 623 5.78 -23.57 -1.91
CA TYR A 623 6.86 -24.55 -2.07
C TYR A 623 6.40 -25.74 -2.89
N SER A 624 7.34 -26.47 -3.49
CA SER A 624 7.06 -27.74 -4.15
C SER A 624 6.52 -28.75 -3.14
N ASN A 625 5.50 -29.51 -3.53
CA ASN A 625 4.92 -30.58 -2.71
C ASN A 625 6.06 -31.48 -2.15
N PRO A 626 6.15 -31.70 -0.83
CA PRO A 626 7.27 -32.44 -0.23
C PRO A 626 7.48 -33.86 -0.80
N LYS A 627 6.47 -34.46 -1.43
CA LYS A 627 6.57 -35.75 -2.12
C LYS A 627 7.46 -35.72 -3.36
N LEU A 628 7.67 -34.54 -3.96
CA LEU A 628 8.55 -34.35 -5.11
C LEU A 628 10.04 -34.40 -4.72
N ASN A 629 10.36 -34.27 -3.43
CA ASN A 629 11.72 -34.36 -2.88
C ASN A 629 12.71 -33.39 -3.57
N ILE A 630 12.27 -32.16 -3.82
CA ILE A 630 13.08 -31.10 -4.42
C ILE A 630 13.72 -30.28 -3.29
N PRO A 631 15.06 -30.13 -3.24
CA PRO A 631 15.72 -29.23 -2.30
C PRO A 631 15.29 -27.77 -2.49
N LEU A 632 15.19 -26.99 -1.41
CA LEU A 632 14.74 -25.59 -1.49
C LEU A 632 15.64 -24.75 -2.40
N GLU A 633 16.94 -25.02 -2.40
CA GLU A 633 17.97 -24.37 -3.23
C GLU A 633 17.72 -24.57 -4.73
N GLU A 634 16.99 -25.62 -5.13
CA GLU A 634 16.63 -25.93 -6.52
C GLU A 634 15.15 -25.68 -6.82
N ASP A 635 14.34 -25.39 -5.78
CA ASP A 635 12.90 -25.24 -5.89
C ASP A 635 12.50 -23.82 -6.31
N TYR A 636 12.23 -23.62 -7.60
CA TYR A 636 11.72 -22.34 -8.12
C TYR A 636 10.32 -21.97 -7.60
N ARG A 637 9.57 -22.94 -7.03
CA ARG A 637 8.26 -22.70 -6.41
C ARG A 637 8.35 -22.19 -4.98
N TYR A 638 9.53 -22.31 -4.37
CA TYR A 638 9.77 -21.81 -3.02
C TYR A 638 9.82 -20.28 -3.02
N ILE A 639 8.73 -19.68 -2.52
CA ILE A 639 8.55 -18.24 -2.40
C ILE A 639 8.11 -17.94 -0.97
N VAL A 640 8.88 -17.14 -0.24
CA VAL A 640 8.55 -16.72 1.13
C VAL A 640 7.75 -15.42 1.07
N ASN A 641 6.68 -15.31 1.86
CA ASN A 641 5.99 -14.06 2.13
C ASN A 641 6.22 -13.66 3.60
N VAL A 642 7.08 -12.67 3.81
CA VAL A 642 7.29 -12.04 5.12
C VAL A 642 6.14 -11.07 5.35
N ILE A 643 5.39 -11.27 6.44
CA ILE A 643 4.22 -10.47 6.77
C ILE A 643 4.55 -9.66 8.02
N SER A 644 4.74 -8.35 7.84
CA SER A 644 4.89 -7.44 8.98
C SER A 644 3.54 -7.22 9.64
N SER A 645 3.56 -7.06 10.97
CA SER A 645 2.44 -6.47 11.70
C SER A 645 2.58 -4.96 11.61
N ALA A 646 1.62 -4.23 12.16
CA ALA A 646 1.71 -2.79 12.24
C ALA A 646 2.95 -2.37 13.05
N ILE A 647 3.71 -1.41 12.55
CA ILE A 647 4.81 -0.82 13.32
C ILE A 647 4.30 0.14 14.40
N VAL A 648 3.13 0.76 14.17
CA VAL A 648 2.50 1.70 15.11
C VAL A 648 1.15 1.21 15.61
N ASN A 649 0.28 0.77 14.70
CA ASN A 649 -1.12 0.47 15.04
C ASN A 649 -1.26 -0.68 16.04
N LYS A 650 -2.42 -0.76 16.68
CA LYS A 650 -2.74 -1.85 17.58
C LYS A 650 -2.85 -3.18 16.81
N PRO A 651 -2.31 -4.30 17.33
CA PRO A 651 -2.52 -5.62 16.75
C PRO A 651 -3.95 -6.11 16.97
N PRO A 652 -4.40 -7.15 16.24
CA PRO A 652 -5.70 -7.76 16.47
C PRO A 652 -5.73 -8.51 17.81
N PRO A 653 -6.92 -8.77 18.38
CA PRO A 653 -7.04 -9.47 19.65
C PRO A 653 -6.40 -10.87 19.62
N ALA A 654 -5.76 -11.28 20.72
CA ALA A 654 -5.12 -12.59 20.85
C ALA A 654 -6.03 -13.77 20.49
N ALA A 655 -7.33 -13.67 20.79
CA ALA A 655 -8.32 -14.68 20.41
C ALA A 655 -8.41 -14.88 18.89
N VAL A 656 -8.37 -13.79 18.11
CA VAL A 656 -8.36 -13.82 16.65
C VAL A 656 -7.06 -14.46 16.15
N ALA A 657 -5.90 -14.03 16.66
CA ALA A 657 -4.61 -14.60 16.26
C ALA A 657 -4.55 -16.13 16.51
N ASN A 658 -4.98 -16.59 17.68
CA ASN A 658 -5.03 -18.01 18.03
C ASN A 658 -6.00 -18.80 17.13
N LEU A 659 -7.12 -18.19 16.76
CA LEU A 659 -8.12 -18.78 15.89
C LEU A 659 -7.59 -18.96 14.45
N LEU A 660 -6.86 -17.96 13.94
CA LEU A 660 -6.15 -18.04 12.65
C LEU A 660 -5.08 -19.12 12.67
N ALA A 661 -4.30 -19.19 13.74
CA ALA A 661 -3.28 -20.23 13.91
C ALA A 661 -3.86 -21.65 13.89
N ARG A 662 -5.01 -21.88 14.55
CA ARG A 662 -5.72 -23.17 14.49
C ARG A 662 -6.20 -23.54 13.09
N ARG A 663 -6.35 -22.56 12.21
CA ARG A 663 -6.78 -22.74 10.82
C ARG A 663 -5.61 -22.77 9.83
N ASN A 664 -4.36 -22.78 10.30
CA ASN A 664 -3.20 -23.02 9.45
C ASN A 664 -3.25 -24.44 8.84
N ARG A 665 -3.74 -24.52 7.61
CA ARG A 665 -3.86 -25.75 6.81
C ARG A 665 -2.96 -25.61 5.60
N ILE A 666 -2.40 -26.73 5.17
CA ILE A 666 -1.73 -26.79 3.87
C ILE A 666 -2.79 -26.59 2.80
N HIS A 667 -2.51 -25.67 1.90
CA HIS A 667 -3.30 -25.36 0.73
C HIS A 667 -2.52 -25.72 -0.52
N HIS A 668 -3.24 -26.05 -1.58
CA HIS A 668 -2.64 -26.42 -2.86
C HIS A 668 -2.94 -25.28 -3.85
N LEU A 669 -1.91 -24.63 -4.36
CA LEU A 669 -2.04 -23.66 -5.46
C LEU A 669 -2.35 -24.42 -6.75
N ASP A 670 -1.64 -25.53 -6.98
CA ASP A 670 -1.82 -26.50 -8.06
C ASP A 670 -1.44 -27.92 -7.56
N HIS A 671 -1.24 -28.89 -8.47
CA HIS A 671 -0.86 -30.27 -8.11
C HIS A 671 0.52 -30.38 -7.43
N ASP A 672 1.47 -29.53 -7.82
CA ASP A 672 2.88 -29.58 -7.43
C ASP A 672 3.26 -28.47 -6.45
N THR A 673 2.43 -27.45 -6.27
CA THR A 673 2.70 -26.30 -5.39
C THR A 673 1.79 -26.29 -4.17
N ASP A 674 2.41 -26.40 -3.00
CA ASP A 674 1.76 -26.24 -1.69
C ASP A 674 1.98 -24.84 -1.12
N GLU A 675 1.12 -24.43 -0.19
CA GLU A 675 1.14 -23.15 0.50
C GLU A 675 0.76 -23.35 1.98
N THR A 676 1.50 -22.73 2.90
CA THR A 676 1.17 -22.73 4.34
C THR A 676 1.91 -21.64 5.10
N LEU A 677 1.49 -21.35 6.33
CA LEU A 677 2.33 -20.58 7.27
C LEU A 677 3.39 -21.48 7.94
N LEU A 678 4.61 -20.98 8.03
CA LEU A 678 5.72 -21.59 8.78
C LEU A 678 5.54 -21.36 10.29
N LYS A 679 5.88 -22.38 11.08
CA LYS A 679 6.01 -22.28 12.54
C LYS A 679 7.29 -21.54 12.92
N ILE A 680 7.27 -20.21 12.83
CA ILE A 680 8.42 -19.34 13.13
C ILE A 680 8.40 -18.79 14.57
N PHE A 681 7.23 -18.69 15.21
CA PHE A 681 7.14 -18.16 16.58
C PHE A 681 7.27 -19.29 17.59
N ASP A 682 8.51 -19.60 17.97
CA ASP A 682 8.85 -20.67 18.92
C ASP A 682 8.51 -20.31 20.37
N LYS A 683 8.40 -19.02 20.68
CA LYS A 683 7.90 -18.46 21.96
C LYS A 683 7.31 -17.06 21.77
N ASP A 684 6.56 -16.58 22.75
CA ASP A 684 6.18 -15.17 22.86
C ASP A 684 7.42 -14.30 23.19
N PRO A 685 7.42 -13.00 22.84
CA PRO A 685 8.58 -12.12 23.00
C PRO A 685 8.84 -11.78 24.48
N GLY A 686 10.12 -11.75 24.87
CA GLY A 686 10.51 -11.56 26.28
C GLY A 686 9.93 -12.65 27.19
N ASP A 687 9.34 -12.23 28.31
CA ASP A 687 8.61 -13.09 29.26
C ASP A 687 7.08 -12.89 29.15
N SER A 688 6.60 -12.33 28.04
CA SER A 688 5.19 -12.03 27.84
C SER A 688 4.36 -13.29 27.55
N THR A 689 3.03 -13.18 27.71
CA THR A 689 2.06 -14.19 27.29
C THR A 689 1.03 -13.51 26.38
N LYS A 690 1.35 -13.41 25.10
CA LYS A 690 0.53 -12.78 24.06
C LYS A 690 -0.35 -13.78 23.31
N THR A 691 0.07 -15.05 23.22
CA THR A 691 -0.65 -16.07 22.47
C THR A 691 -0.85 -17.37 23.27
N ALA A 692 -1.74 -18.24 22.77
CA ALA A 692 -1.88 -19.57 23.35
C ALA A 692 -0.71 -20.46 22.91
N LYS A 693 -0.24 -21.37 23.77
CA LYS A 693 0.94 -22.25 23.53
C LYS A 693 0.98 -23.01 22.19
N HIS A 694 -0.17 -23.22 21.54
CA HIS A 694 -0.25 -23.92 20.25
C HIS A 694 -0.10 -23.00 19.04
N ASN A 695 -0.21 -21.69 19.23
CA ASN A 695 0.05 -20.71 18.19
C ASN A 695 1.56 -20.54 18.05
N GLN A 696 2.07 -20.90 16.88
CA GLN A 696 3.49 -20.78 16.52
C GLN A 696 3.66 -20.09 15.16
N VAL A 697 2.58 -19.54 14.60
CA VAL A 697 2.51 -19.12 13.18
C VAL A 697 2.01 -17.69 13.01
N THR A 698 1.37 -17.12 14.04
CA THR A 698 0.97 -15.72 14.07
C THR A 698 1.36 -15.05 15.38
N MET A 699 1.68 -13.76 15.34
CA MET A 699 2.02 -12.97 16.54
C MET A 699 1.28 -11.62 16.53
N PRO A 700 0.30 -11.42 17.44
CA PRO A 700 -0.45 -10.16 17.57
C PRO A 700 0.34 -9.14 18.38
N SER A 701 1.41 -8.61 17.79
CA SER A 701 2.22 -7.56 18.40
C SER A 701 2.91 -6.75 17.32
N ARG A 702 3.10 -5.45 17.60
CA ARG A 702 3.74 -4.52 16.66
C ARG A 702 5.12 -5.01 16.24
N ASN A 703 5.54 -4.71 15.01
CA ASN A 703 6.86 -5.12 14.54
C ASN A 703 7.41 -4.32 13.35
N PHE A 704 8.64 -4.66 12.98
CA PHE A 704 9.22 -4.41 11.67
C PHE A 704 10.09 -5.62 11.27
N ALA A 705 10.54 -5.68 10.02
CA ALA A 705 11.45 -6.73 9.56
C ALA A 705 12.80 -6.16 9.12
N VAL A 706 13.86 -6.93 9.31
CA VAL A 706 15.21 -6.67 8.81
C VAL A 706 15.57 -7.77 7.82
N ILE A 707 16.05 -7.39 6.64
CA ILE A 707 16.43 -8.29 5.56
C ILE A 707 17.82 -7.92 5.06
N THR A 708 18.75 -8.88 5.12
CA THR A 708 20.15 -8.66 4.72
C THR A 708 20.68 -9.85 3.95
N GLU A 709 21.41 -9.59 2.87
CA GLU A 709 22.16 -10.64 2.17
C GLU A 709 23.35 -11.12 2.99
N ASN A 710 23.51 -12.43 3.10
CA ASN A 710 24.74 -13.09 3.51
C ASN A 710 25.77 -12.95 2.38
N SER A 711 26.40 -11.77 2.30
CA SER A 711 27.21 -11.35 1.16
C SER A 711 28.32 -12.36 0.81
N PRO A 712 28.45 -12.77 -0.46
CA PRO A 712 29.57 -13.60 -0.92
C PRO A 712 30.95 -13.00 -0.60
N ASN A 713 31.04 -11.68 -0.40
CA ASN A 713 32.29 -10.99 -0.07
C ASN A 713 32.68 -11.12 1.41
N ASN A 714 31.78 -11.55 2.30
CA ASN A 714 32.13 -11.76 3.72
C ASN A 714 33.25 -12.80 3.90
N GLY A 715 33.33 -13.80 3.02
CA GLY A 715 34.35 -14.86 3.07
C GLY A 715 35.76 -14.43 2.67
N THR A 716 35.92 -13.32 1.93
CA THR A 716 37.24 -12.84 1.48
C THR A 716 37.97 -12.03 2.55
N HIS A 717 37.25 -11.43 3.50
CA HIS A 717 37.82 -10.68 4.62
C HIS A 717 38.52 -11.56 5.67
N LEU A 718 38.15 -12.84 5.80
CA LEU A 718 38.76 -13.78 6.75
C LEU A 718 40.16 -14.26 6.33
N GLN A 719 40.61 -14.01 5.10
CA GLN A 719 41.94 -14.45 4.65
C GLN A 719 43.08 -13.47 4.96
N ASN A 720 42.80 -12.23 5.42
CA ASN A 720 43.82 -11.16 5.52
C ASN A 720 44.01 -10.52 6.92
N GLY A 721 43.62 -11.17 8.02
CA GLY A 721 43.84 -10.60 9.37
C GLY A 721 43.92 -11.64 10.49
N HIS A 722 45.08 -11.70 11.15
CA HIS A 722 45.44 -12.31 12.44
C HIS A 722 44.44 -13.30 13.10
N ASP A 723 44.94 -14.53 13.29
CA ASP A 723 44.39 -15.58 14.15
C ASP A 723 43.94 -15.06 15.52
N PHE A 724 42.63 -14.90 15.69
CA PHE A 724 41.97 -15.00 16.99
C PHE A 724 41.21 -16.32 17.03
N HIS A 725 41.81 -17.32 17.67
CA HIS A 725 41.11 -18.51 18.12
C HIS A 725 39.99 -18.11 19.09
N THR A 726 38.73 -18.14 18.65
CA THR A 726 37.58 -18.65 19.44
C THR A 726 36.36 -18.87 18.55
N SER A 727 35.67 -19.98 18.84
CA SER A 727 34.44 -20.51 18.23
C SER A 727 34.60 -21.19 16.86
N SER A 728 33.96 -22.35 16.77
CA SER A 728 34.09 -23.40 15.75
C SER A 728 34.05 -22.87 14.32
N PRO A 729 34.74 -23.52 13.36
CA PRO A 729 34.55 -23.20 11.96
C PRO A 729 33.05 -23.26 11.62
N PRO A 730 32.53 -22.36 10.77
CA PRO A 730 31.17 -22.51 10.27
C PRO A 730 31.05 -23.94 9.71
N PRO A 731 29.92 -24.63 9.89
CA PRO A 731 29.74 -25.93 9.29
C PRO A 731 29.96 -25.73 7.79
N GLN A 732 31.12 -26.18 7.30
CA GLN A 732 31.37 -26.27 5.88
C GLN A 732 30.29 -27.20 5.38
N SER A 733 29.32 -26.64 4.66
CA SER A 733 28.31 -27.42 3.97
C SER A 733 29.07 -28.39 3.08
N THR A 734 29.09 -29.66 3.46
CA THR A 734 29.64 -30.71 2.62
C THR A 734 28.78 -30.72 1.36
N PRO A 735 29.36 -30.50 0.16
CA PRO A 735 28.59 -30.56 -1.08
C PRO A 735 27.98 -31.96 -1.19
N GLY A 736 26.64 -32.06 -1.12
CA GLY A 736 25.91 -33.33 -1.26
C GLY A 736 25.15 -33.84 -0.02
N GLU A 737 25.24 -33.22 1.15
CA GLU A 737 24.33 -33.55 2.26
C GLU A 737 22.93 -32.95 2.01
N THR A 738 22.03 -33.79 1.48
CA THR A 738 20.61 -33.49 1.35
C THR A 738 19.98 -33.41 2.74
N PHE A 739 19.42 -32.24 3.10
CA PHE A 739 18.59 -32.12 4.30
C PHE A 739 17.26 -32.82 4.02
N PRO A 740 16.90 -33.91 4.72
CA PRO A 740 15.59 -34.52 4.54
C PRO A 740 14.56 -33.58 5.15
N GLY A 741 14.00 -32.68 4.32
CA GLY A 741 12.97 -31.74 4.72
C GLY A 741 11.81 -32.42 5.42
N HIS A 742 11.16 -31.71 6.35
CA HIS A 742 10.05 -32.29 7.09
C HIS A 742 8.87 -32.62 6.16
N LYS A 743 8.22 -33.78 6.36
CA LYS A 743 7.11 -34.22 5.49
C LYS A 743 5.85 -33.36 5.63
N ASP A 744 5.62 -32.80 6.83
CA ASP A 744 4.60 -31.77 7.05
C ASP A 744 5.22 -30.41 6.75
N GLY A 745 4.74 -29.76 5.68
CA GLY A 745 5.23 -28.47 5.21
C GLY A 745 4.96 -27.29 6.13
N ARG A 746 4.40 -27.47 7.33
CA ARG A 746 4.38 -26.44 8.39
C ARG A 746 5.70 -26.28 9.15
N TYR A 747 6.64 -27.20 8.96
CA TYR A 747 7.95 -27.24 9.64
C TYR A 747 9.09 -27.02 8.65
N ALA A 748 10.33 -26.97 9.11
CA ALA A 748 11.51 -26.74 8.27
C ALA A 748 11.60 -27.71 7.09
N LEU A 749 11.64 -27.16 5.87
CA LEU A 749 11.81 -27.87 4.60
C LEU A 749 13.26 -27.85 4.11
N GLY A 750 14.10 -26.93 4.60
CA GLY A 750 15.51 -26.82 4.26
C GLY A 750 16.36 -26.23 5.38
N LYS A 751 17.69 -26.19 5.16
CA LYS A 751 18.68 -25.80 6.18
C LYS A 751 18.44 -24.39 6.73
N GLY A 752 18.06 -23.45 5.87
CA GLY A 752 17.77 -22.05 6.26
C GLY A 752 16.52 -21.87 7.13
N GLU A 753 15.73 -22.92 7.36
CA GLU A 753 14.54 -22.86 8.22
C GLU A 753 14.73 -23.65 9.52
N VAL A 754 15.86 -24.32 9.69
CA VAL A 754 16.16 -25.09 10.91
C VAL A 754 16.27 -24.13 12.08
N ASN A 755 15.51 -24.39 13.14
CA ASN A 755 15.39 -23.51 14.30
C ASN A 755 14.81 -22.11 13.97
N ALA A 756 14.05 -21.97 12.88
CA ALA A 756 13.33 -20.73 12.58
C ALA A 756 12.60 -20.21 13.83
N GLY A 757 12.79 -18.92 14.12
CA GLY A 757 12.37 -18.28 15.37
C GLY A 757 13.52 -17.67 16.15
N THR A 758 13.40 -17.60 17.48
CA THR A 758 14.37 -16.88 18.33
C THR A 758 15.75 -17.52 18.42
N LYS A 759 15.89 -18.78 17.98
CA LYS A 759 17.15 -19.55 18.02
C LYS A 759 17.88 -19.59 16.67
N HIS A 760 17.30 -19.00 15.64
CA HIS A 760 17.91 -18.95 14.32
C HIS A 760 19.02 -17.88 14.28
N LYS A 761 20.13 -18.12 13.57
CA LYS A 761 21.25 -17.13 13.44
C LYS A 761 20.76 -15.74 13.03
N ALA A 762 19.84 -15.69 12.08
CA ALA A 762 19.25 -14.45 11.57
C ALA A 762 18.49 -13.64 12.65
N ALA A 763 18.11 -14.25 13.78
CA ALA A 763 17.48 -13.55 14.90
C ALA A 763 18.48 -12.80 15.80
N ASP A 764 19.75 -13.22 15.78
CA ASP A 764 20.83 -12.62 16.53
C ASP A 764 21.46 -11.47 15.73
N PRO A 765 21.42 -10.21 16.23
CA PRO A 765 22.07 -9.08 15.57
C PRO A 765 23.56 -9.29 15.28
N ALA A 766 24.27 -10.11 16.06
CA ALA A 766 25.70 -10.37 15.87
C ALA A 766 25.98 -11.36 14.72
N GLU A 767 25.02 -12.23 14.38
CA GLU A 767 25.18 -13.24 13.32
C GLU A 767 24.37 -12.93 12.05
N HIS A 768 23.36 -12.04 12.13
CA HIS A 768 22.52 -11.67 11.01
C HIS A 768 23.33 -11.09 9.84
N GLY A 769 23.20 -11.69 8.64
CA GLY A 769 23.85 -11.22 7.42
C GLY A 769 25.35 -11.48 7.35
N THR A 770 25.93 -12.19 8.33
CA THR A 770 27.37 -12.50 8.40
C THR A 770 27.80 -13.70 7.57
N GLY A 771 26.85 -14.50 7.07
CA GLY A 771 27.15 -15.62 6.18
C GLY A 771 27.72 -15.16 4.84
N SER A 772 28.15 -16.10 4.00
CA SER A 772 28.79 -15.79 2.71
C SER A 772 28.30 -16.59 1.52
N ASP A 773 27.11 -17.19 1.61
CA ASP A 773 26.54 -18.07 0.59
C ASP A 773 25.57 -17.34 -0.37
N GLY A 774 25.42 -16.02 -0.20
CA GLY A 774 24.50 -15.18 -0.97
C GLY A 774 23.03 -15.35 -0.58
N SER A 775 22.70 -16.12 0.46
CA SER A 775 21.32 -16.25 0.95
C SER A 775 20.81 -14.95 1.61
N LEU A 776 19.50 -14.83 1.88
CA LEU A 776 18.94 -13.70 2.63
C LEU A 776 18.61 -14.11 4.06
N ASP A 777 19.20 -13.42 5.03
CA ASP A 777 18.72 -13.47 6.41
C ASP A 777 17.50 -12.54 6.57
N VAL A 778 16.44 -13.07 7.19
CA VAL A 778 15.22 -12.33 7.52
C VAL A 778 15.02 -12.41 9.02
N CYS A 779 14.75 -11.26 9.66
CA CYS A 779 14.45 -11.16 11.09
C CYS A 779 13.23 -10.30 11.32
N ILE A 780 12.15 -10.87 11.89
CA ILE A 780 10.98 -10.11 12.33
C ILE A 780 11.23 -9.67 13.78
N ARG A 781 11.22 -8.36 14.00
CA ARG A 781 11.47 -7.69 15.29
C ARG A 781 10.15 -7.40 16.01
N ILE A 782 9.70 -8.35 16.82
CA ILE A 782 8.41 -8.30 17.51
C ILE A 782 8.52 -7.52 18.82
N GLU A 783 7.64 -6.55 19.05
CA GLU A 783 7.51 -5.82 20.31
C GLU A 783 7.34 -6.74 21.53
N ILE A 784 8.12 -6.47 22.58
CA ILE A 784 8.02 -7.18 23.86
C ILE A 784 6.85 -6.62 24.68
N ASP A 785 6.83 -5.30 24.89
CA ASP A 785 5.89 -4.60 25.78
C ASP A 785 5.42 -3.28 25.15
N GLN A 786 4.10 -3.12 24.97
CA GLN A 786 3.48 -1.93 24.36
C GLN A 786 3.55 -0.67 25.23
N HIS A 787 3.74 -0.84 26.55
CA HIS A 787 3.87 0.27 27.50
C HIS A 787 5.32 0.71 27.68
N ASN A 788 6.26 0.08 26.98
CA ASN A 788 7.66 0.45 27.04
C ASN A 788 7.97 1.54 25.99
N PRO A 789 8.21 2.80 26.38
CA PRO A 789 8.47 3.89 25.42
C PRO A 789 9.78 3.70 24.65
N GLU A 790 10.69 2.83 25.11
CA GLU A 790 11.88 2.46 24.34
C GLU A 790 11.54 1.58 23.12
N GLY A 791 10.36 0.96 23.06
CA GLY A 791 9.94 0.10 21.94
C GLY A 791 10.82 -1.16 21.78
N ARG A 792 11.22 -1.81 22.89
CA ARG A 792 12.11 -2.98 22.82
C ARG A 792 11.45 -4.17 22.11
N THR A 793 12.21 -4.84 21.25
CA THR A 793 11.71 -5.98 20.46
C THR A 793 12.51 -7.27 20.73
N GLN A 794 11.97 -8.42 20.31
CA GLN A 794 12.61 -9.74 20.22
C GLN A 794 12.66 -10.19 18.75
N GLY A 795 13.76 -10.80 18.34
CA GLY A 795 13.98 -11.24 16.96
C GLY A 795 13.51 -12.66 16.71
N TYR A 796 12.94 -12.90 15.54
CA TYR A 796 12.53 -14.21 15.03
C TYR A 796 13.05 -14.36 13.61
N GLY A 797 13.98 -15.29 13.40
CA GLY A 797 14.79 -15.35 12.19
C GLY A 797 14.54 -16.58 11.33
N LEU A 798 14.88 -16.46 10.04
CA LEU A 798 15.16 -17.55 9.11
C LEU A 798 16.17 -17.09 8.04
N THR A 799 16.72 -18.03 7.28
CA THR A 799 17.52 -17.77 6.07
C THR A 799 16.81 -18.31 4.83
N ILE A 800 16.66 -17.47 3.80
CA ILE A 800 16.10 -17.82 2.50
C ILE A 800 17.26 -18.12 1.53
N PRO A 801 17.43 -19.36 1.05
CA PRO A 801 18.55 -19.71 0.17
C PRO A 801 18.42 -19.05 -1.20
N THR A 802 19.56 -18.91 -1.88
CA THR A 802 19.58 -18.60 -3.32
C THR A 802 18.89 -19.70 -4.13
N LEU A 803 18.57 -19.42 -5.39
CA LEU A 803 18.03 -20.40 -6.32
C LEU A 803 19.13 -20.83 -7.31
N SER A 804 19.34 -22.13 -7.44
CA SER A 804 20.17 -22.78 -8.46
C SER A 804 19.28 -23.70 -9.30
N TYR A 805 18.46 -23.10 -10.16
CA TYR A 805 17.55 -23.86 -11.01
C TYR A 805 18.26 -24.35 -12.27
N LYS A 806 18.23 -25.67 -12.50
CA LYS A 806 18.81 -26.33 -13.70
C LYS A 806 17.78 -27.08 -14.53
N GLY A 807 16.51 -26.98 -14.19
CA GLY A 807 15.42 -27.67 -14.87
C GLY A 807 14.96 -26.98 -16.16
N PRO A 808 14.08 -27.62 -16.94
CA PRO A 808 13.48 -27.00 -18.11
C PRO A 808 12.57 -25.84 -17.70
N ARG A 809 12.49 -24.78 -18.52
CA ARG A 809 11.55 -23.68 -18.25
C ARG A 809 10.12 -24.22 -18.09
N PRO A 810 9.39 -23.84 -17.02
CA PRO A 810 8.00 -24.20 -16.85
C PRO A 810 7.16 -23.72 -18.06
N PRO A 811 6.09 -24.44 -18.43
CA PRO A 811 5.22 -24.00 -19.52
C PRO A 811 4.68 -22.59 -19.26
N THR A 812 4.71 -21.76 -20.30
CA THR A 812 4.15 -20.40 -20.27
C THR A 812 2.66 -20.47 -19.97
N ILE A 813 2.17 -19.62 -19.07
CA ILE A 813 0.75 -19.54 -18.75
C ILE A 813 0.12 -18.74 -19.86
N ALA A 814 -0.76 -19.37 -20.64
CA ALA A 814 -1.54 -18.66 -21.63
C ALA A 814 -2.31 -17.53 -20.92
N PRO A 815 -2.38 -16.32 -21.51
CA PRO A 815 -3.24 -15.28 -20.99
C PRO A 815 -4.68 -15.81 -20.86
N PRO A 816 -5.43 -15.40 -19.83
CA PRO A 816 -6.79 -15.88 -19.64
C PRO A 816 -7.62 -15.59 -20.91
N PRO A 817 -8.42 -16.54 -21.41
CA PRO A 817 -9.29 -16.29 -22.55
C PRO A 817 -10.29 -15.19 -22.16
N GLY A 818 -10.16 -14.01 -22.78
CA GLY A 818 -10.97 -12.82 -22.50
C GLY A 818 -10.22 -11.48 -22.55
N SER A 819 -8.88 -11.45 -22.61
CA SER A 819 -8.09 -10.22 -22.67
C SER A 819 -7.88 -9.65 -24.09
N ALA A 820 -8.51 -10.21 -25.11
CA ALA A 820 -8.54 -9.61 -26.44
C ALA A 820 -9.65 -8.55 -26.47
N GLY A 821 -9.33 -7.33 -26.04
CA GLY A 821 -10.14 -6.17 -26.34
C GLY A 821 -10.31 -6.06 -27.86
N SER A 822 -11.55 -5.98 -28.31
CA SER A 822 -11.90 -5.78 -29.70
C SER A 822 -11.42 -4.40 -30.17
N SER A 823 -10.18 -4.29 -30.62
CA SER A 823 -9.75 -3.17 -31.47
C SER A 823 -10.29 -3.42 -32.89
N GLY A 824 -11.61 -3.30 -33.05
CA GLY A 824 -12.22 -3.22 -34.37
C GLY A 824 -12.00 -1.83 -34.94
N SER A 825 -10.82 -1.56 -35.52
CA SER A 825 -10.67 -0.38 -36.36
C SER A 825 -11.48 -0.62 -37.64
N ARG A 826 -12.52 0.20 -37.83
CA ARG A 826 -13.22 0.30 -39.11
C ARG A 826 -12.23 0.84 -40.12
N GLY A 827 -11.70 -0.03 -40.98
CA GLY A 827 -10.98 0.37 -42.18
C GLY A 827 -11.92 1.11 -43.13
N THR A 828 -11.81 2.43 -43.18
CA THR A 828 -12.23 3.21 -44.34
C THR A 828 -11.12 3.10 -45.39
N GLY A 829 -11.46 2.51 -46.54
CA GLY A 829 -10.55 2.38 -47.66
C GLY A 829 -10.07 3.72 -48.19
N GLY A 830 -8.78 3.80 -48.46
CA GLY A 830 -8.12 4.90 -49.17
C GLY A 830 -6.82 4.39 -49.76
N THR A 831 -6.81 4.22 -51.08
CA THR A 831 -5.67 3.79 -51.90
C THR A 831 -4.60 4.88 -51.96
N GLY A 832 -3.32 4.50 -51.84
CA GLY A 832 -2.22 5.27 -52.45
C GLY A 832 -0.88 5.22 -51.71
N GLY A 833 0.16 4.78 -52.43
CA GLY A 833 1.51 5.35 -52.32
C GLY A 833 2.50 4.65 -51.39
N SER A 834 3.35 3.82 -51.98
CA SER A 834 4.66 3.40 -51.46
C SER A 834 5.58 4.60 -51.19
N ASP A 835 6.37 4.54 -50.11
CA ASP A 835 7.84 4.76 -50.11
C ASP A 835 8.38 4.80 -48.67
N VAL A 836 9.23 3.84 -48.32
CA VAL A 836 10.06 3.83 -47.10
C VAL A 836 11.52 3.81 -47.57
N PRO A 837 12.38 4.76 -47.14
CA PRO A 837 13.81 4.66 -47.39
C PRO A 837 14.51 3.80 -46.32
N GLU A 838 15.33 2.87 -46.79
CA GLU A 838 16.29 2.04 -46.03
C GLU A 838 17.32 2.89 -45.27
N VAL A 839 17.63 2.44 -44.05
CA VAL A 839 18.77 2.91 -43.24
C VAL A 839 19.97 1.99 -43.54
N PRO A 840 21.17 2.52 -43.88
CA PRO A 840 22.31 1.67 -44.23
C PRO A 840 23.11 1.21 -43.00
N GLU A 841 23.46 -0.08 -43.01
CA GLU A 841 24.41 -0.73 -42.12
C GLU A 841 25.84 -0.17 -42.29
N ILE A 842 26.60 -0.08 -41.19
CA ILE A 842 28.05 0.17 -41.21
C ILE A 842 28.77 -1.06 -40.63
N PRO A 843 29.87 -1.54 -41.27
CA PRO A 843 30.39 -2.89 -41.07
C PRO A 843 31.47 -2.97 -39.97
N ALA A 844 31.65 -4.20 -39.47
CA ALA A 844 32.68 -4.58 -38.52
C ALA A 844 34.08 -4.71 -39.16
N GLY A 845 35.09 -4.20 -38.44
CA GLY A 845 36.46 -4.74 -38.40
C GLY A 845 37.57 -3.84 -38.97
N VAL A 846 38.55 -3.46 -38.14
CA VAL A 846 39.89 -4.06 -38.06
C VAL A 846 40.81 -3.25 -37.12
N ARG A 847 41.41 -3.99 -36.16
CA ARG A 847 42.46 -3.69 -35.16
C ARG A 847 42.10 -2.97 -33.87
#